data_AF-A0A7X3ZHF6-F1
#
_entry.id   AF-A0A7X3ZHF6-F1
#
_cell.length_a   1.000
_cell.length_b   1.000
_cell.length_c   1.000
_cell.angle_alpha   90.00
_cell.angle_beta   90.00
_cell.angle_gamma   90.00
#
_symmetry.space_group_name_H-M   'P 1'
#
loop_
_entity.id
_entity.type
_entity.pdbx_description
1 polymer ?
#
loop_
_entity_poly.entity_id
_entity_poly.type
_entity_poly.pdbx_seq_one_letter_code
_entity_poly.pdbx_strand_id
1 'polypeptide(L)'
;MEVNVKLSFNLVVTILVILSCCLIFQQSIWSQMEETTPSIEVPDIKALKTHPESLTLEHARDGRRVLVSGQTKDGKWVDVTSWAKLNPSAEGVKLHEDGYIFPNIVGTTNITVTVRGITTELPVTVNSMDAPPVSFVRDVMPILSHAGCNNGTCHGSAKGKNGFKLSLRGYDPDFDYELLIEDITGRRFNRAFPEQSLMLLKPTSEVPHKGGQVIVPDSRDYNLIHQWISEGVVSDVETAQRVERLEVFPDSAELSMPGTKQQLLVIAHYPDGTTRDVTREAKFTSSMNEVAKVTDDGVVTAERRGETAILTRYEGSYSTNGIIVMGDRSGYEWVETPEYNYIDTHVHNKLKRLKILPSELCTDEEFVRRIYFDMTGLPPTPEKVRSFLMDETPSKEKREKLIDELADTTEYVDHWTHKWGDLLQSNRKFLGERGMWLFQQWIHESIAENRPYDKFVHDLITATGSVYQNPAANYFRVSREYTAAVENTTQLFLGVRFSCNKCHDHPFEVWTQNQYYEFGAFFSDVKLKNGRLPGEEVVYASFSPTPVKHPRTLAVVPPSVPFGETKQDITNKRESLAEWLTSSENPMFAKAGVNRIWSYFMGRGIIEPVDDIRTSNPPSNPELLDALTKDFVESGFDIKHIMKTITRSRTYQQSIKTNKWNKEDTINFSHGIARRLTAEQLLDAIGVATGSQPKFQGVPKDFRAVQLPDSKVKDDGFLKLFGRPERESSCECERTSEVSLAHAMNLINGPTVANAIIDPNGRIAKLIKENTENRVIIEEMYLATFARLPMENEYKIAVEHLASAESKEEGAQDLMWALINSPAFLFNR
;
A
#
# COMPACT_ATOMS: atom_id res chain seq x y z
N MET A 1 51.85 47.18 12.25
CA MET A 1 51.83 45.73 11.92
C MET A 1 51.65 44.82 13.14
N GLU A 2 51.96 45.26 14.38
CA GLU A 2 51.77 44.42 15.59
C GLU A 2 50.33 44.33 16.12
N VAL A 3 49.44 45.26 15.78
CA VAL A 3 48.05 45.27 16.26
C VAL A 3 47.17 44.23 15.54
N ASN A 4 47.44 43.97 14.26
CA ASN A 4 46.71 42.95 13.48
C ASN A 4 47.14 41.51 13.78
N VAL A 5 48.36 41.28 14.28
CA VAL A 5 48.79 39.92 14.68
C VAL A 5 48.15 39.51 16.01
N LYS A 6 47.99 40.45 16.96
CA LYS A 6 47.34 40.17 18.25
C LYS A 6 45.83 39.91 18.13
N LEU A 7 45.12 40.59 17.22
CA LEU A 7 43.70 40.31 16.99
C LEU A 7 43.48 38.93 16.36
N SER A 8 44.29 38.56 15.36
CA SER A 8 44.22 37.25 14.71
C SER A 8 44.57 36.11 15.65
N PHE A 9 45.57 36.30 16.51
CA PHE A 9 45.98 35.28 17.48
C PHE A 9 44.91 35.06 18.56
N ASN A 10 44.30 36.14 19.08
CA ASN A 10 43.20 36.01 20.04
C ASN A 10 41.94 35.40 19.41
N LEU A 11 41.65 35.69 18.14
CA LEU A 11 40.50 35.09 17.44
C LEU A 11 40.71 33.58 17.23
N VAL A 12 41.91 33.17 16.81
CA VAL A 12 42.25 31.74 16.60
C VAL A 12 42.27 30.98 17.93
N VAL A 13 42.80 31.57 19.01
CA VAL A 13 42.76 30.96 20.35
C VAL A 13 41.33 30.86 20.86
N THR A 14 40.48 31.88 20.64
CA THR A 14 39.07 31.84 21.04
C THR A 14 38.30 30.78 20.26
N ILE A 15 38.55 30.63 18.95
CA ILE A 15 37.94 29.59 18.12
C ILE A 15 38.42 28.19 18.54
N LEU A 16 39.71 28.00 18.86
CA LEU A 16 40.24 26.73 19.36
C LEU A 16 39.71 26.35 20.75
N VAL A 17 39.48 27.34 21.62
CA VAL A 17 38.86 27.13 22.94
C VAL A 17 37.37 26.81 22.78
N ILE A 18 36.65 27.46 21.86
CA ILE A 18 35.25 27.13 21.56
C ILE A 18 35.15 25.73 20.91
N LEU A 19 36.04 25.37 19.98
CA LEU A 19 36.10 24.03 19.39
C LEU A 19 36.47 22.96 20.42
N SER A 20 37.41 23.24 21.33
CA SER A 20 37.76 22.31 22.41
C SER A 20 36.62 22.19 23.43
N CYS A 21 35.94 23.28 23.78
CA CYS A 21 34.75 23.24 24.64
C CYS A 21 33.60 22.51 23.95
N CYS A 22 33.38 22.67 22.64
CA CYS A 22 32.38 21.92 21.88
C CYS A 22 32.75 20.44 21.71
N LEU A 23 34.03 20.09 21.59
CA LEU A 23 34.51 18.70 21.58
C LEU A 23 34.39 18.05 22.96
N ILE A 24 34.63 18.78 24.04
CA ILE A 24 34.43 18.31 25.41
C ILE A 24 32.93 18.24 25.75
N PHE A 25 32.11 19.17 25.26
CA PHE A 25 30.64 19.09 25.35
C PHE A 25 30.08 17.95 24.49
N GLN A 26 30.63 17.70 23.29
CA GLN A 26 30.25 16.55 22.46
C GLN A 26 30.73 15.22 23.07
N GLN A 27 31.92 15.16 23.68
CA GLN A 27 32.38 13.95 24.38
C GLN A 27 31.63 13.72 25.69
N SER A 28 31.21 14.76 26.42
CA SER A 28 30.38 14.60 27.62
C SER A 28 28.92 14.30 27.29
N ILE A 29 28.38 14.84 26.19
CA ILE A 29 27.08 14.45 25.65
C ILE A 29 27.15 13.03 25.06
N TRP A 30 28.23 12.62 24.37
CA TRP A 30 28.40 11.24 23.89
C TRP A 30 28.67 10.25 25.03
N SER A 31 29.33 10.67 26.11
CA SER A 31 29.50 9.87 27.33
C SER A 31 28.23 9.80 28.18
N GLN A 32 27.30 10.76 28.05
CA GLN A 32 25.96 10.71 28.66
C GLN A 32 24.88 10.17 27.70
N MET A 33 25.22 9.96 26.43
CA MET A 33 24.42 9.28 25.39
C MET A 33 25.04 7.94 24.98
N GLU A 34 25.86 7.33 25.84
CA GLU A 34 25.67 5.89 26.06
C GLU A 34 24.27 5.77 26.66
N GLU A 35 23.27 5.77 25.78
CA GLU A 35 22.00 5.16 26.07
C GLU A 35 22.35 3.86 26.78
N THR A 36 21.96 3.77 28.05
CA THR A 36 21.81 2.51 28.73
C THR A 36 20.80 1.73 27.89
N THR A 37 21.27 1.09 26.81
CA THR A 37 20.52 0.06 26.12
C THR A 37 20.29 -0.95 27.23
N PRO A 38 19.06 -1.12 27.74
CA PRO A 38 18.84 -2.08 28.80
C PRO A 38 19.42 -3.39 28.29
N SER A 39 20.40 -3.95 29.00
CA SER A 39 20.95 -5.24 28.64
C SER A 39 19.77 -6.19 28.61
N ILE A 40 19.34 -6.61 27.42
CA ILE A 40 18.20 -7.50 27.29
C ILE A 40 18.65 -8.81 27.91
N GLU A 41 18.22 -9.01 29.15
CA GLU A 41 18.49 -10.26 29.85
C GLU A 41 17.83 -11.39 29.08
N VAL A 42 18.52 -12.53 28.99
CA VAL A 42 17.92 -13.73 28.40
C VAL A 42 16.58 -13.98 29.10
N PRO A 43 15.49 -14.23 28.36
CA PRO A 43 14.20 -14.56 28.95
C PRO A 43 14.33 -15.76 29.90
N ASP A 44 13.51 -15.78 30.95
CA ASP A 44 13.40 -16.95 31.83
C ASP A 44 12.62 -18.06 31.10
N ILE A 45 13.33 -19.13 30.74
CA ILE A 45 12.85 -20.20 29.86
C ILE A 45 12.84 -21.54 30.59
N LYS A 46 11.97 -22.47 30.15
CA LYS A 46 11.84 -23.82 30.72
C LYS A 46 12.13 -24.96 29.73
N ALA A 47 12.12 -24.68 28.44
CA ALA A 47 12.39 -25.64 27.37
C ALA A 47 13.01 -24.93 26.16
N LEU A 48 13.72 -25.70 25.33
CA LEU A 48 14.30 -25.25 24.06
C LEU A 48 13.73 -26.07 22.91
N LYS A 49 13.61 -25.44 21.74
CA LYS A 49 13.38 -26.11 20.46
C LYS A 49 14.29 -25.50 19.40
N THR A 50 14.66 -26.31 18.42
CA THR A 50 15.41 -25.87 17.24
C THR A 50 14.53 -25.88 16.00
N HIS A 51 14.81 -25.00 15.06
CA HIS A 51 14.23 -25.05 13.72
C HIS A 51 15.34 -24.89 12.67
N PRO A 52 15.50 -25.85 11.74
CA PRO A 52 14.79 -27.14 11.69
C PRO A 52 15.14 -28.05 12.89
N GLU A 53 14.33 -29.09 13.12
CA GLU A 53 14.54 -30.05 14.22
C GLU A 53 15.72 -31.01 13.95
N SER A 54 16.18 -31.10 12.70
CA SER A 54 17.36 -31.84 12.27
C SER A 54 17.98 -31.18 11.04
N LEU A 55 19.27 -31.40 10.81
CA LEU A 55 19.99 -30.92 9.62
C LEU A 55 20.49 -32.06 8.76
N THR A 56 20.40 -31.88 7.44
CA THR A 56 21.09 -32.70 6.44
C THR A 56 21.98 -31.78 5.62
N LEU A 57 23.28 -32.06 5.58
CA LEU A 57 24.29 -31.28 4.87
C LEU A 57 24.76 -32.10 3.66
N GLU A 58 24.48 -31.59 2.45
CA GLU A 58 24.62 -32.37 1.21
C GLU A 58 26.07 -32.44 0.69
N HIS A 59 26.87 -31.40 0.93
CA HIS A 59 28.25 -31.31 0.43
C HIS A 59 29.12 -30.35 1.25
N ALA A 60 30.44 -30.31 1.04
CA ALA A 60 31.39 -29.50 1.83
C ALA A 60 31.05 -27.99 1.95
N ARG A 61 30.33 -27.40 0.99
CA ARG A 61 29.90 -25.99 1.03
C ARG A 61 28.49 -25.76 1.59
N ASP A 62 27.77 -26.81 1.97
CA ASP A 62 26.37 -26.72 2.41
C ASP A 62 26.32 -26.25 3.87
N GLY A 63 26.34 -24.93 4.06
CA GLY A 63 26.24 -24.32 5.39
C GLY A 63 24.78 -24.07 5.77
N ARG A 64 24.41 -24.44 6.99
CA ARG A 64 23.06 -24.20 7.53
C ARG A 64 23.11 -23.44 8.85
N ARG A 65 22.12 -22.57 9.07
CA ARG A 65 21.84 -21.96 10.37
C ARG A 65 20.67 -22.70 11.04
N VAL A 66 20.61 -22.61 12.35
CA VAL A 66 19.51 -23.13 13.17
C VAL A 66 18.94 -22.01 14.02
N LEU A 67 17.61 -21.85 14.01
CA LEU A 67 16.91 -20.99 14.96
C LEU A 67 16.72 -21.72 16.27
N VAL A 68 16.92 -21.04 17.39
CA VAL A 68 16.68 -21.59 18.73
C VAL A 68 15.61 -20.77 19.40
N SER A 69 14.49 -21.41 19.76
CA SER A 69 13.43 -20.76 20.54
C SER A 69 13.39 -21.31 21.95
N GLY A 70 13.18 -20.43 22.93
CA GLY A 70 12.97 -20.79 24.33
C GLY A 70 11.51 -20.63 24.73
N GLN A 71 10.97 -21.60 25.44
CA GLN A 71 9.61 -21.49 25.98
C GLN A 71 9.64 -20.76 27.32
N THR A 72 8.95 -19.64 27.42
CA THR A 72 8.82 -18.85 28.65
C THR A 72 7.87 -19.52 29.65
N LYS A 73 7.82 -19.00 30.89
CA LYS A 73 6.94 -19.51 31.96
C LYS A 73 5.45 -19.45 31.59
N ASP A 74 5.02 -18.41 30.88
CA ASP A 74 3.67 -18.23 30.33
C ASP A 74 3.40 -19.07 29.06
N GLY A 75 4.35 -19.91 28.64
CA GLY A 75 4.18 -20.90 27.58
C GLY A 75 4.48 -20.38 26.16
N LYS A 76 4.83 -19.10 26.01
CA LYS A 76 5.18 -18.50 24.72
C LYS A 76 6.57 -18.94 24.28
N TRP A 77 6.79 -19.00 22.97
CA TRP A 77 8.11 -19.24 22.39
C TRP A 77 8.72 -17.90 21.99
N VAL A 78 9.94 -17.65 22.46
CA VAL A 78 10.70 -16.44 22.14
C VAL A 78 12.03 -16.83 21.51
N ASP A 79 12.57 -15.99 20.63
CA ASP A 79 13.89 -16.20 20.05
C ASP A 79 14.96 -16.15 21.14
N VAL A 80 15.81 -17.17 21.18
CA VAL A 80 17.02 -17.21 22.03
C VAL A 80 18.28 -17.61 21.25
N THR A 81 18.23 -17.49 19.92
CA THR A 81 19.28 -17.90 18.98
C THR A 81 20.61 -17.23 19.31
N SER A 82 20.60 -15.93 19.59
CA SER A 82 21.81 -15.16 19.93
C SER A 82 22.45 -15.56 21.27
N TRP A 83 21.71 -16.24 22.15
CA TRP A 83 22.21 -16.75 23.44
C TRP A 83 22.53 -18.24 23.42
N ALA A 84 22.22 -18.94 22.32
CA ALA A 84 22.44 -20.36 22.19
C ALA A 84 23.92 -20.69 21.97
N LYS A 85 24.43 -21.63 22.76
CA LYS A 85 25.76 -22.23 22.55
C LYS A 85 25.58 -23.57 21.87
N LEU A 86 26.17 -23.72 20.70
CA LEU A 86 26.18 -24.96 19.92
C LEU A 86 27.46 -25.74 20.23
N ASN A 87 27.33 -26.96 20.75
CA ASN A 87 28.47 -27.83 21.06
C ASN A 87 28.35 -29.15 20.27
N PRO A 88 29.13 -29.35 19.20
CA PRO A 88 29.14 -30.60 18.45
C PRO A 88 29.67 -31.76 19.31
N SER A 89 28.96 -32.88 19.30
CA SER A 89 29.35 -34.10 20.06
C SER A 89 30.55 -34.85 19.47
N ALA A 90 30.82 -34.65 18.17
CA ALA A 90 31.93 -35.23 17.43
C ALA A 90 32.41 -34.27 16.31
N GLU A 91 33.57 -34.54 15.72
CA GLU A 91 34.18 -33.74 14.64
C GLU A 91 33.41 -33.79 13.30
N GLY A 92 32.14 -34.25 13.26
CA GLY A 92 31.35 -34.34 12.03
C GLY A 92 31.04 -32.99 11.38
N VAL A 93 31.03 -31.90 12.15
CA VAL A 93 30.71 -30.54 11.69
C VAL A 93 31.67 -29.49 12.25
N LYS A 94 31.79 -28.36 11.55
CA LYS A 94 32.49 -27.15 11.99
C LYS A 94 31.49 -26.02 12.20
N LEU A 95 31.68 -25.26 13.27
CA LEU A 95 30.92 -24.05 13.56
C LEU A 95 31.71 -22.83 13.08
N HIS A 96 31.02 -21.94 12.39
CA HIS A 96 31.54 -20.63 12.03
C HIS A 96 31.11 -19.58 13.07
N GLU A 97 31.86 -18.47 13.20
CA GLU A 97 31.64 -17.45 14.25
C GLU A 97 30.25 -16.80 14.19
N ASP A 98 29.63 -16.76 13.02
CA ASP A 98 28.29 -16.24 12.79
C ASP A 98 27.18 -17.28 12.99
N GLY A 99 27.49 -18.45 13.56
CA GLY A 99 26.51 -19.47 13.93
C GLY A 99 26.11 -20.43 12.79
N TYR A 100 26.77 -20.39 11.63
CA TYR A 100 26.57 -21.41 10.59
C TYR A 100 27.29 -22.72 10.93
N ILE A 101 26.63 -23.82 10.60
CA ILE A 101 27.10 -25.19 10.75
C ILE A 101 27.51 -25.70 9.36
N PHE A 102 28.78 -26.05 9.22
CA PHE A 102 29.35 -26.61 7.98
C PHE A 102 29.74 -28.08 8.18
N PRO A 103 29.64 -28.91 7.14
CA PRO A 103 30.09 -30.29 7.22
C PRO A 103 31.62 -30.38 7.30
N ASN A 104 32.11 -31.41 8.01
CA ASN A 104 33.53 -31.70 8.14
C ASN A 104 33.86 -33.16 7.81
N ILE A 105 33.06 -34.11 8.31
CA ILE A 105 33.24 -35.54 8.08
C ILE A 105 31.88 -36.17 7.77
N VAL A 106 31.81 -37.02 6.73
CA VAL A 106 30.61 -37.77 6.34
C VAL A 106 30.16 -38.68 7.49
N GLY A 107 28.85 -38.67 7.78
CA GLY A 107 28.25 -39.48 8.85
C GLY A 107 27.17 -38.73 9.62
N THR A 108 26.70 -39.33 10.70
CA THR A 108 25.72 -38.72 11.62
C THR A 108 26.42 -38.21 12.88
N THR A 109 26.01 -37.05 13.37
CA THR A 109 26.48 -36.43 14.61
C THR A 109 25.34 -35.66 15.26
N ASN A 110 25.48 -35.30 16.54
CA ASN A 110 24.53 -34.42 17.22
C ASN A 110 25.22 -33.14 17.68
N ILE A 111 24.47 -32.04 17.72
CA ILE A 111 24.89 -30.78 18.33
C ILE A 111 24.05 -30.56 19.58
N THR A 112 24.69 -30.48 20.74
CA THR A 112 24.02 -30.07 21.98
C THR A 112 23.87 -28.55 21.99
N VAL A 113 22.63 -28.08 21.95
CA VAL A 113 22.27 -26.66 22.02
C VAL A 113 21.97 -26.28 23.45
N THR A 114 22.67 -25.28 24.01
CA THR A 114 22.53 -24.87 25.41
C THR A 114 22.20 -23.39 25.56
N VAL A 115 21.18 -23.06 26.37
CA VAL A 115 20.86 -21.69 26.81
C VAL A 115 20.60 -21.69 28.31
N ARG A 116 21.36 -20.92 29.09
CA ARG A 116 21.24 -20.85 30.57
C ARG A 116 21.14 -22.21 31.28
N GLY A 117 21.84 -23.23 30.77
CA GLY A 117 21.87 -24.57 31.34
C GLY A 117 20.73 -25.49 30.89
N ILE A 118 19.76 -25.00 30.13
CA ILE A 118 18.75 -25.83 29.45
C ILE A 118 19.36 -26.31 28.13
N THR A 119 19.19 -27.59 27.83
CA THR A 119 19.77 -28.25 26.67
C THR A 119 18.73 -28.88 25.76
N THR A 120 18.98 -28.90 24.45
CA THR A 120 18.29 -29.76 23.48
C THR A 120 19.31 -30.32 22.49
N GLU A 121 19.00 -31.46 21.88
CA GLU A 121 19.85 -32.10 20.89
C GLU A 121 19.36 -31.77 19.47
N LEU A 122 20.30 -31.42 18.59
CA LEU A 122 20.05 -31.21 17.15
C LEU A 122 20.78 -32.30 16.36
N PRO A 123 20.07 -33.30 15.81
CA PRO A 123 20.65 -34.30 14.93
C PRO A 123 21.14 -33.69 13.62
N VAL A 124 22.33 -34.07 13.18
CA VAL A 124 22.94 -33.61 11.92
C VAL A 124 23.47 -34.81 11.13
N THR A 125 23.12 -34.88 9.85
CA THR A 125 23.63 -35.87 8.90
C THR A 125 24.45 -35.17 7.82
N VAL A 126 25.68 -35.64 7.59
CA VAL A 126 26.55 -35.17 6.50
C VAL A 126 26.61 -36.26 5.43
N ASN A 127 26.06 -35.97 4.24
CA ASN A 127 25.95 -36.95 3.15
C ASN A 127 27.25 -37.05 2.34
N SER A 128 27.88 -35.93 2.03
CA SER A 128 29.10 -35.89 1.22
C SER A 128 30.02 -34.73 1.60
N MET A 129 31.31 -34.86 1.25
CA MET A 129 32.28 -33.75 1.26
C MET A 129 32.64 -33.30 -0.16
N ASP A 130 32.07 -33.91 -1.19
CA ASP A 130 32.28 -33.50 -2.58
C ASP A 130 31.36 -32.33 -2.91
N ALA A 131 31.95 -31.14 -3.10
CA ALA A 131 31.19 -29.95 -3.47
C ALA A 131 31.06 -29.83 -5.00
N PRO A 132 29.88 -29.45 -5.52
CA PRO A 132 29.70 -29.20 -6.96
C PRO A 132 30.59 -28.03 -7.43
N PRO A 133 30.70 -27.75 -8.74
CA PRO A 133 31.24 -26.48 -9.21
C PRO A 133 30.46 -25.27 -8.66
N VAL A 134 31.07 -24.09 -8.64
CA VAL A 134 30.38 -22.84 -8.25
C VAL A 134 29.40 -22.45 -9.35
N SER A 135 28.15 -22.22 -8.96
CA SER A 135 27.07 -21.84 -9.86
C SER A 135 27.09 -20.35 -10.15
N PHE A 136 27.00 -19.94 -11.42
CA PHE A 136 26.85 -18.53 -11.75
C PHE A 136 25.48 -18.03 -11.25
N VAL A 137 24.42 -18.80 -11.55
CA VAL A 137 23.04 -18.45 -11.20
C VAL A 137 22.79 -18.48 -9.69
N ARG A 138 23.21 -19.54 -8.99
CA ARG A 138 22.88 -19.79 -7.58
C ARG A 138 23.92 -19.28 -6.57
N ASP A 139 25.16 -18.98 -6.99
CA ASP A 139 26.21 -18.48 -6.09
C ASP A 139 26.66 -17.07 -6.45
N VAL A 140 27.16 -16.86 -7.68
CA VAL A 140 27.79 -15.60 -8.08
C VAL A 140 26.77 -14.47 -8.14
N MET A 141 25.66 -14.66 -8.86
CA MET A 141 24.64 -13.61 -9.02
C MET A 141 24.04 -13.12 -7.71
N PRO A 142 23.61 -14.00 -6.76
CA PRO A 142 23.15 -13.58 -5.45
C PRO A 142 24.18 -12.73 -4.71
N ILE A 143 25.47 -13.06 -4.78
CA ILE A 143 26.54 -12.25 -4.18
C ILE A 143 26.58 -10.86 -4.81
N LEU A 144 26.50 -10.74 -6.14
CA LEU A 144 26.48 -9.44 -6.82
C LEU A 144 25.27 -8.58 -6.42
N SER A 145 24.12 -9.23 -6.24
CA SER A 145 22.90 -8.58 -5.76
C SER A 145 23.01 -8.14 -4.31
N HIS A 146 23.51 -9.01 -3.44
CA HIS A 146 23.69 -8.74 -2.01
C HIS A 146 24.70 -7.60 -1.78
N ALA A 147 25.86 -7.64 -2.46
CA ALA A 147 26.87 -6.58 -2.45
C ALA A 147 26.41 -5.27 -3.13
N GLY A 148 25.30 -5.32 -3.86
CA GLY A 148 24.69 -4.15 -4.51
C GLY A 148 25.34 -3.71 -5.82
N CYS A 149 26.17 -4.56 -6.44
CA CYS A 149 26.83 -4.29 -7.72
C CYS A 149 25.83 -3.99 -8.85
N ASN A 150 24.72 -4.74 -8.87
CA ASN A 150 23.66 -4.66 -9.88
C ASN A 150 22.42 -3.87 -9.39
N ASN A 151 22.59 -2.97 -8.42
CA ASN A 151 21.52 -2.05 -8.01
C ASN A 151 21.30 -0.93 -9.04
N GLY A 152 20.11 -0.32 -9.03
CA GLY A 152 19.72 0.75 -9.96
C GLY A 152 20.54 2.03 -9.87
N THR A 153 21.28 2.23 -8.78
CA THR A 153 22.25 3.33 -8.62
C THR A 153 23.63 3.01 -9.23
N CYS A 154 23.90 1.74 -9.52
CA CYS A 154 25.17 1.19 -10.00
C CYS A 154 24.98 0.51 -11.39
N HIS A 155 25.51 -0.70 -11.58
CA HIS A 155 25.53 -1.37 -12.89
C HIS A 155 24.15 -1.88 -13.32
N GLY A 156 23.20 -2.04 -12.39
CA GLY A 156 21.80 -2.36 -12.68
C GLY A 156 20.94 -1.19 -13.17
N SER A 157 21.52 0.00 -13.31
CA SER A 157 20.81 1.14 -13.90
C SER A 157 20.50 0.89 -15.38
N ALA A 158 19.44 1.52 -15.91
CA ALA A 158 19.01 1.32 -17.30
C ALA A 158 20.13 1.56 -18.35
N LYS A 159 21.08 2.46 -18.05
CA LYS A 159 22.24 2.78 -18.89
C LYS A 159 23.55 2.09 -18.44
N GLY A 160 23.55 1.37 -17.32
CA GLY A 160 24.77 0.91 -16.66
C GLY A 160 25.65 2.07 -16.17
N LYS A 161 26.91 1.77 -15.84
CA LYS A 161 27.93 2.76 -15.46
C LYS A 161 29.21 2.54 -16.26
N ASN A 162 29.68 3.61 -16.89
CA ASN A 162 30.93 3.65 -17.66
C ASN A 162 31.05 2.49 -18.68
N GLY A 163 29.98 2.20 -19.41
CA GLY A 163 29.95 1.13 -20.40
C GLY A 163 29.74 -0.28 -19.85
N PHE A 164 29.70 -0.48 -18.52
CA PHE A 164 29.35 -1.77 -17.91
C PHE A 164 27.94 -1.75 -17.33
N LYS A 165 27.13 -2.73 -17.74
CA LYS A 165 25.73 -2.88 -17.34
C LYS A 165 25.49 -4.30 -16.85
N LEU A 166 24.57 -4.42 -15.90
CA LEU A 166 23.97 -5.67 -15.44
C LEU A 166 22.45 -5.46 -15.40
N SER A 167 21.70 -6.55 -15.33
CA SER A 167 20.29 -6.59 -15.04
C SER A 167 20.05 -6.02 -13.64
N LEU A 168 18.89 -5.42 -13.41
CA LEU A 168 18.57 -4.88 -12.10
C LEU A 168 18.43 -6.06 -11.12
N ARG A 169 19.26 -6.11 -10.07
CA ARG A 169 19.18 -7.12 -8.98
C ARG A 169 19.31 -8.58 -9.43
N GLY A 170 19.86 -8.83 -10.62
CA GLY A 170 20.12 -10.19 -11.11
C GLY A 170 18.88 -10.89 -11.65
N TYR A 171 17.89 -10.15 -12.17
CA TYR A 171 16.66 -10.75 -12.70
C TYR A 171 16.86 -11.49 -14.03
N ASP A 172 17.93 -11.19 -14.76
CA ASP A 172 18.22 -11.75 -16.09
C ASP A 172 19.63 -12.37 -16.11
N PRO A 173 19.77 -13.64 -15.68
CA PRO A 173 21.07 -14.33 -15.63
C PRO A 173 21.77 -14.44 -16.97
N ASP A 174 21.01 -14.65 -18.05
CA ASP A 174 21.54 -14.80 -19.40
C ASP A 174 22.22 -13.48 -19.83
N PHE A 175 21.48 -12.38 -19.73
CA PHE A 175 22.01 -11.04 -19.99
C PHE A 175 23.22 -10.68 -19.11
N ASP A 176 23.19 -11.04 -17.82
CA ASP A 176 24.28 -10.76 -16.89
C ASP A 176 25.55 -11.54 -17.23
N TYR A 177 25.39 -12.82 -17.57
CA TYR A 177 26.51 -13.67 -17.96
C TYR A 177 27.15 -13.16 -19.27
N GLU A 178 26.34 -12.90 -20.30
CA GLU A 178 26.82 -12.35 -21.58
C GLU A 178 27.59 -11.04 -21.37
N LEU A 179 27.06 -10.11 -20.56
CA LEU A 179 27.74 -8.82 -20.32
C LEU A 179 29.00 -8.91 -19.45
N LEU A 180 29.09 -9.93 -18.59
CA LEU A 180 30.28 -10.19 -17.81
C LEU A 180 31.39 -10.80 -18.68
N ILE A 181 31.03 -11.78 -19.51
CA ILE A 181 31.98 -12.67 -20.18
C ILE A 181 32.24 -12.29 -21.64
N GLU A 182 31.21 -11.95 -22.40
CA GLU A 182 31.24 -11.84 -23.87
C GLU A 182 31.30 -10.39 -24.38
N ASP A 183 31.02 -9.41 -23.53
CA ASP A 183 31.08 -8.00 -23.86
C ASP A 183 32.50 -7.56 -24.30
N ILE A 184 32.62 -7.22 -25.58
CA ILE A 184 33.84 -6.72 -26.24
C ILE A 184 34.44 -5.50 -25.53
N THR A 185 33.63 -4.71 -24.81
CA THR A 185 34.09 -3.47 -24.17
C THR A 185 34.78 -3.66 -22.83
N GLY A 186 34.83 -4.87 -22.26
CA GLY A 186 35.58 -5.11 -21.03
C GLY A 186 35.98 -6.56 -20.76
N ARG A 187 37.27 -6.85 -20.90
CA ARG A 187 37.87 -8.07 -20.32
C ARG A 187 37.90 -7.93 -18.80
N ARG A 188 36.91 -8.51 -18.11
CA ARG A 188 36.73 -8.40 -16.65
C ARG A 188 37.39 -9.53 -15.87
N PHE A 189 37.78 -10.59 -16.57
CA PHE A 189 38.27 -11.84 -16.00
C PHE A 189 39.68 -12.17 -16.49
N ASN A 190 40.54 -12.52 -15.53
CA ASN A 190 41.83 -13.14 -15.79
C ASN A 190 41.76 -14.59 -15.29
N ARG A 191 41.56 -15.54 -16.19
CA ARG A 191 41.40 -16.97 -15.83
C ARG A 191 42.71 -17.63 -15.40
N ALA A 192 43.85 -17.06 -15.79
CA ALA A 192 45.16 -17.58 -15.39
C ALA A 192 45.58 -17.09 -14.00
N PHE A 193 45.18 -15.86 -13.66
CA PHE A 193 45.40 -15.21 -12.36
C PHE A 193 44.07 -14.63 -11.86
N PRO A 194 43.17 -15.47 -11.32
CA PRO A 194 41.83 -15.08 -10.90
C PRO A 194 41.80 -13.81 -10.03
N GLU A 195 42.75 -13.68 -9.10
CA GLU A 195 42.91 -12.54 -8.20
C GLU A 195 43.14 -11.20 -8.94
N GLN A 196 43.68 -11.24 -10.17
CA GLN A 196 43.88 -10.04 -11.01
C GLN A 196 42.65 -9.69 -11.86
N SER A 197 41.54 -10.41 -11.71
CA SER A 197 40.29 -10.10 -12.41
C SER A 197 39.72 -8.78 -11.90
N LEU A 198 39.34 -7.88 -12.81
CA LEU A 198 38.63 -6.65 -12.44
C LEU A 198 37.34 -6.94 -11.66
N MET A 199 36.75 -8.12 -11.88
CA MET A 199 35.61 -8.62 -11.12
C MET A 199 35.86 -8.77 -9.62
N LEU A 200 37.11 -9.00 -9.19
CA LEU A 200 37.50 -9.02 -7.78
C LEU A 200 38.12 -7.68 -7.36
N LEU A 201 39.03 -7.12 -8.16
CA LEU A 201 39.78 -5.92 -7.81
C LEU A 201 38.89 -4.67 -7.64
N LYS A 202 37.80 -4.53 -8.42
CA LYS A 202 36.89 -3.38 -8.32
C LYS A 202 36.03 -3.44 -7.05
N PRO A 203 35.31 -4.54 -6.75
CA PRO A 203 34.54 -4.65 -5.51
C PRO A 203 35.38 -4.60 -4.23
N THR A 204 36.64 -5.06 -4.25
CA THR A 204 37.56 -4.96 -3.10
C THR A 204 38.26 -3.61 -2.97
N SER A 205 38.06 -2.70 -3.93
CA SER A 205 38.75 -1.40 -4.03
C SER A 205 40.28 -1.48 -4.13
N GLU A 206 40.83 -2.63 -4.54
CA GLU A 206 42.25 -2.75 -4.90
C GLU A 206 42.61 -1.95 -6.16
N VAL A 207 41.61 -1.67 -7.00
CA VAL A 207 41.71 -0.65 -8.06
C VAL A 207 40.60 0.38 -7.94
N PRO A 208 40.80 1.63 -8.42
CA PRO A 208 39.83 2.71 -8.25
C PRO A 208 38.43 2.34 -8.74
N HIS A 209 37.45 2.33 -7.83
CA HIS A 209 36.06 2.03 -8.10
C HIS A 209 35.17 3.11 -7.49
N LYS A 210 34.36 3.79 -8.32
CA LYS A 210 33.44 4.84 -7.82
C LYS A 210 32.37 4.31 -6.87
N GLY A 211 32.02 3.01 -6.97
CA GLY A 211 31.07 2.37 -6.07
C GLY A 211 31.65 2.03 -4.69
N GLY A 212 32.94 2.29 -4.45
CA GLY A 212 33.62 1.97 -3.19
C GLY A 212 33.88 0.47 -3.03
N GLN A 213 34.27 0.09 -1.80
CA GLN A 213 34.47 -1.30 -1.41
C GLN A 213 33.13 -1.91 -1.00
N VAL A 214 32.74 -2.98 -1.68
CA VAL A 214 31.49 -3.72 -1.44
C VAL A 214 31.72 -5.20 -1.18
N ILE A 215 32.94 -5.70 -1.41
CA ILE A 215 33.38 -7.05 -1.04
C ILE A 215 34.69 -6.91 -0.24
N VAL A 216 34.84 -7.71 0.81
CA VAL A 216 36.07 -7.76 1.62
C VAL A 216 36.99 -8.85 1.05
N PRO A 217 38.30 -8.58 0.83
CA PRO A 217 39.26 -9.62 0.45
C PRO A 217 39.21 -10.82 1.40
N ASP A 218 39.41 -12.03 0.86
CA ASP A 218 39.39 -13.31 1.58
C ASP A 218 38.07 -13.65 2.30
N SER A 219 37.03 -12.82 2.14
CA SER A 219 35.68 -13.16 2.60
C SER A 219 35.11 -14.36 1.83
N ARG A 220 34.06 -14.97 2.37
CA ARG A 220 33.31 -16.03 1.69
C ARG A 220 32.92 -15.63 0.26
N ASP A 221 32.35 -14.46 0.12
CA ASP A 221 31.83 -13.96 -1.16
C ASP A 221 32.97 -13.74 -2.16
N TYR A 222 34.11 -13.21 -1.70
CA TYR A 222 35.33 -13.13 -2.50
C TYR A 222 35.79 -14.52 -2.96
N ASN A 223 35.89 -15.47 -2.02
CA ASN A 223 36.40 -16.82 -2.31
C ASN A 223 35.50 -17.60 -3.26
N LEU A 224 34.18 -17.45 -3.18
CA LEU A 224 33.24 -18.08 -4.12
C LEU A 224 33.39 -17.51 -5.53
N ILE A 225 33.47 -16.19 -5.68
CA ILE A 225 33.71 -15.57 -7.00
C ILE A 225 35.09 -15.98 -7.52
N HIS A 226 36.13 -15.94 -6.68
CA HIS A 226 37.47 -16.37 -7.05
C HIS A 226 37.49 -17.84 -7.52
N GLN A 227 36.80 -18.73 -6.80
CA GLN A 227 36.68 -20.14 -7.18
C GLN A 227 35.96 -20.31 -8.52
N TRP A 228 34.83 -19.62 -8.73
CA TRP A 228 34.15 -19.65 -10.04
C TRP A 228 35.05 -19.20 -11.19
N ILE A 229 35.87 -18.16 -10.97
CA ILE A 229 36.85 -17.70 -11.96
C ILE A 229 37.93 -18.75 -12.21
N SER A 230 38.41 -19.39 -11.14
CA SER A 230 39.42 -20.46 -11.18
C SER A 230 38.91 -21.71 -11.90
N GLU A 231 37.62 -22.01 -11.77
CA GLU A 231 36.91 -23.09 -12.47
C GLU A 231 36.65 -22.77 -13.96
N GLY A 232 37.05 -21.56 -14.41
CA GLY A 232 37.00 -21.16 -15.81
C GLY A 232 35.77 -20.36 -16.20
N VAL A 233 35.08 -19.74 -15.22
CA VAL A 233 33.84 -18.95 -15.38
C VAL A 233 32.76 -19.71 -16.14
N VAL A 234 32.46 -20.94 -15.69
CA VAL A 234 31.49 -21.82 -16.35
C VAL A 234 30.08 -21.20 -16.27
N SER A 235 29.36 -21.20 -17.39
CA SER A 235 27.93 -20.87 -17.42
C SER A 235 27.11 -22.08 -17.02
N ASP A 236 26.14 -21.84 -16.14
CA ASP A 236 25.07 -22.77 -15.83
C ASP A 236 23.69 -22.13 -16.03
N VAL A 237 23.60 -21.05 -16.82
CA VAL A 237 22.33 -20.34 -17.08
C VAL A 237 21.24 -21.25 -17.66
N GLU A 238 21.59 -22.16 -18.58
CA GLU A 238 20.63 -23.08 -19.21
C GLU A 238 20.29 -24.30 -18.35
N THR A 239 21.16 -24.66 -17.40
CA THR A 239 21.07 -25.92 -16.63
C THR A 239 20.63 -25.71 -15.19
N ALA A 240 20.91 -24.54 -14.60
CA ALA A 240 20.55 -24.21 -13.24
C ALA A 240 19.05 -23.90 -13.13
N GLN A 241 18.37 -24.63 -12.25
CA GLN A 241 17.01 -24.27 -11.88
C GLN A 241 17.04 -23.12 -10.86
N ARG A 242 16.30 -22.05 -11.14
CA ARG A 242 16.17 -20.92 -10.21
C ARG A 242 15.28 -21.28 -9.03
N VAL A 243 15.37 -20.46 -7.97
CA VAL A 243 14.46 -20.55 -6.82
C VAL A 243 13.00 -20.51 -7.27
N GLU A 244 12.21 -21.46 -6.77
CA GLU A 244 10.77 -21.53 -6.99
C GLU A 244 10.04 -20.66 -5.95
N ARG A 245 10.43 -20.79 -4.68
CA ARG A 245 9.87 -20.00 -3.56
C ARG A 245 10.88 -19.79 -2.44
N LEU A 246 10.64 -18.74 -1.66
CA LEU A 246 11.34 -18.48 -0.40
C LEU A 246 10.42 -18.80 0.78
N GLU A 247 10.98 -19.49 1.76
CA GLU A 247 10.36 -19.72 3.06
C GLU A 247 11.16 -18.99 4.14
N VAL A 248 10.49 -18.16 4.93
CA VAL A 248 11.13 -17.36 5.98
C VAL A 248 10.59 -17.83 7.32
N PHE A 249 11.48 -18.19 8.23
CA PHE A 249 11.13 -18.66 9.56
C PHE A 249 11.54 -17.65 10.65
N PRO A 250 10.70 -17.48 11.70
CA PRO A 250 9.30 -17.95 11.76
C PRO A 250 8.44 -17.27 10.68
N ASP A 251 7.26 -17.78 10.38
CA ASP A 251 6.32 -17.22 9.39
C ASP A 251 5.77 -15.83 9.77
N SER A 252 5.70 -15.58 11.08
CA SER A 252 5.46 -14.30 11.73
C SER A 252 6.10 -14.27 13.11
N ALA A 253 6.37 -13.07 13.64
CA ALA A 253 6.93 -12.92 14.99
C ALA A 253 6.18 -11.86 15.80
N GLU A 254 5.85 -12.22 17.05
CA GLU A 254 5.26 -11.32 18.04
C GLU A 254 6.32 -10.94 19.07
N LEU A 255 6.76 -9.69 19.03
CA LEU A 255 7.76 -9.12 19.93
C LEU A 255 7.07 -8.41 21.09
N SER A 256 7.41 -8.79 22.32
CA SER A 256 6.73 -8.29 23.51
C SER A 256 6.97 -6.80 23.75
N MET A 257 8.22 -6.36 23.69
CA MET A 257 8.64 -4.99 24.03
C MET A 257 9.67 -4.45 23.04
N PRO A 258 9.78 -3.12 22.88
CA PRO A 258 10.93 -2.48 22.23
C PRO A 258 12.27 -3.06 22.72
N GLY A 259 13.21 -3.22 21.81
CA GLY A 259 14.52 -3.86 22.01
C GLY A 259 14.53 -5.37 21.74
N THR A 260 13.40 -6.08 21.90
CA THR A 260 13.33 -7.53 21.67
C THR A 260 13.77 -7.87 20.25
N LYS A 261 14.56 -8.94 20.09
CA LYS A 261 15.11 -9.38 18.81
C LYS A 261 14.50 -10.69 18.33
N GLN A 262 14.45 -10.86 17.01
CA GLN A 262 14.06 -12.09 16.31
C GLN A 262 15.03 -12.33 15.16
N GLN A 263 15.69 -13.48 15.15
CA GLN A 263 16.47 -13.97 14.02
C GLN A 263 15.53 -14.58 12.98
N LEU A 264 15.71 -14.21 11.72
CA LEU A 264 15.07 -14.85 10.59
C LEU A 264 16.00 -15.90 9.97
N LEU A 265 15.40 -16.97 9.45
CA LEU A 265 16.06 -17.99 8.63
C LEU A 265 15.36 -18.04 7.27
N VAL A 266 16.12 -17.98 6.18
CA VAL A 266 15.58 -17.97 4.82
C VAL A 266 16.00 -19.24 4.10
N ILE A 267 15.00 -20.03 3.70
CA ILE A 267 15.19 -21.27 2.94
C ILE A 267 14.67 -21.06 1.51
N ALA A 268 15.54 -21.21 0.53
CA ALA A 268 15.17 -21.28 -0.88
C ALA A 268 14.78 -22.73 -1.23
N HIS A 269 13.65 -22.89 -1.92
CA HIS A 269 13.18 -24.16 -2.46
C HIS A 269 13.34 -24.16 -3.98
N TYR A 270 13.84 -25.25 -4.54
CA TYR A 270 14.10 -25.41 -5.97
C TYR A 270 13.15 -26.46 -6.60
N PRO A 271 12.89 -26.39 -7.92
CA PRO A 271 11.98 -27.32 -8.61
C PRO A 271 12.37 -28.80 -8.55
N ASP A 272 13.64 -29.11 -8.32
CA ASP A 272 14.16 -30.47 -8.10
C ASP A 272 13.89 -31.01 -6.69
N GLY A 273 13.23 -30.23 -5.83
CA GLY A 273 12.92 -30.56 -4.43
C GLY A 273 14.07 -30.30 -3.46
N THR A 274 15.22 -29.81 -3.94
CA THR A 274 16.34 -29.42 -3.07
C THR A 274 16.05 -28.10 -2.37
N THR A 275 16.71 -27.89 -1.23
CA THR A 275 16.59 -26.65 -0.46
C THR A 275 17.96 -26.10 -0.07
N ARG A 276 18.04 -24.78 0.08
CA ARG A 276 19.27 -24.09 0.49
C ARG A 276 18.97 -23.04 1.54
N ASP A 277 19.79 -22.96 2.58
CA ASP A 277 19.81 -21.80 3.46
C ASP A 277 20.50 -20.65 2.73
N VAL A 278 19.73 -19.58 2.50
CA VAL A 278 20.16 -18.40 1.75
C VAL A 278 20.10 -17.15 2.61
N THR A 279 20.10 -17.30 3.94
CA THR A 279 19.95 -16.18 4.88
C THR A 279 21.06 -15.14 4.71
N ARG A 280 22.29 -15.57 4.39
CA ARG A 280 23.45 -14.68 4.17
C ARG A 280 23.37 -13.90 2.85
N GLU A 281 22.72 -14.46 1.84
CA GLU A 281 22.59 -13.86 0.51
C GLU A 281 21.27 -13.09 0.33
N ALA A 282 20.29 -13.38 1.19
CA ALA A 282 19.00 -12.72 1.15
C ALA A 282 19.14 -11.25 1.56
N LYS A 283 18.37 -10.38 0.89
CA LYS A 283 18.26 -8.97 1.26
C LYS A 283 16.97 -8.72 2.03
N PHE A 284 17.12 -8.16 3.23
CA PHE A 284 16.01 -7.79 4.10
C PHE A 284 15.72 -6.29 4.05
N THR A 285 14.45 -5.92 4.13
CA THR A 285 14.01 -4.52 4.30
C THR A 285 12.74 -4.50 5.13
N SER A 286 12.64 -3.59 6.10
CA SER A 286 11.40 -3.35 6.86
C SER A 286 10.51 -2.34 6.14
N SER A 287 9.20 -2.60 6.11
CA SER A 287 8.22 -1.65 5.56
C SER A 287 8.00 -0.43 6.46
N MET A 288 8.24 -0.55 7.77
CA MET A 288 8.16 0.53 8.74
C MET A 288 9.29 0.41 9.76
N ASN A 289 10.43 1.03 9.45
CA ASN A 289 11.63 1.06 10.31
C ASN A 289 11.37 1.63 11.71
N GLU A 290 10.32 2.44 11.88
CA GLU A 290 9.96 2.97 13.20
C GLU A 290 9.32 1.92 14.11
N VAL A 291 8.73 0.85 13.56
CA VAL A 291 8.12 -0.27 14.31
C VAL A 291 9.15 -1.35 14.58
N ALA A 292 9.86 -1.80 13.55
CA ALA A 292 10.98 -2.74 13.69
C ALA A 292 12.01 -2.52 12.58
N LYS A 293 13.29 -2.65 12.92
CA LYS A 293 14.41 -2.62 11.96
C LYS A 293 14.91 -4.04 11.73
N VAL A 294 15.52 -4.27 10.57
CA VAL A 294 16.17 -5.54 10.23
C VAL A 294 17.58 -5.30 9.73
N THR A 295 18.51 -6.13 10.15
CA THR A 295 19.91 -6.12 9.71
C THR A 295 20.12 -6.99 8.47
N ASP A 296 21.29 -6.89 7.83
CA ASP A 296 21.62 -7.69 6.64
C ASP A 296 21.76 -9.19 6.93
N ASP A 297 22.02 -9.59 8.18
CA ASP A 297 22.04 -10.98 8.64
C ASP A 297 20.68 -11.51 9.13
N GLY A 298 19.61 -10.75 8.89
CA GLY A 298 18.23 -11.17 9.17
C GLY A 298 17.80 -11.04 10.63
N VAL A 299 18.42 -10.16 11.43
CA VAL A 299 18.00 -9.91 12.82
C VAL A 299 17.03 -8.74 12.87
N VAL A 300 15.78 -9.02 13.21
CA VAL A 300 14.74 -8.03 13.45
C VAL A 300 14.85 -7.52 14.88
N THR A 301 14.80 -6.20 15.08
CA THR A 301 14.77 -5.54 16.39
C THR A 301 13.51 -4.70 16.52
N ALA A 302 12.72 -4.93 17.57
CA ALA A 302 11.55 -4.12 17.89
C ALA A 302 11.96 -2.69 18.29
N GLU A 303 11.29 -1.69 17.75
CA GLU A 303 11.57 -0.27 18.03
C GLU A 303 10.42 0.39 18.80
N ARG A 304 9.18 0.25 18.32
CA ARG A 304 7.99 0.74 18.99
C ARG A 304 6.79 -0.15 18.71
N ARG A 305 5.74 0.04 19.50
CA ARG A 305 4.46 -0.66 19.29
C ARG A 305 3.94 -0.41 17.88
N GLY A 306 3.48 -1.47 17.23
CA GLY A 306 2.90 -1.43 15.89
C GLY A 306 3.06 -2.75 15.17
N GLU A 307 2.74 -2.75 13.89
CA GLU A 307 2.91 -3.90 13.01
C GLU A 307 3.75 -3.46 11.81
N THR A 308 4.58 -4.34 11.29
CA THR A 308 5.35 -4.11 10.07
C THR A 308 5.61 -5.43 9.36
N ALA A 309 6.09 -5.38 8.12
CA ALA A 309 6.48 -6.55 7.35
C ALA A 309 7.96 -6.45 7.00
N ILE A 310 8.68 -7.56 7.17
CA ILE A 310 10.05 -7.70 6.67
C ILE A 310 9.97 -8.34 5.29
N LEU A 311 10.34 -7.58 4.27
CA LEU A 311 10.50 -8.07 2.90
C LEU A 311 11.86 -8.73 2.76
N THR A 312 11.84 -10.00 2.38
CA THR A 312 13.02 -10.83 2.09
C THR A 312 13.10 -11.06 0.59
N ARG A 313 14.31 -10.92 0.03
CA ARG A 313 14.56 -11.06 -1.41
C ARG A 313 15.78 -11.93 -1.68
N TYR A 314 15.65 -12.88 -2.61
CA TYR A 314 16.75 -13.72 -3.08
C TYR A 314 16.45 -14.22 -4.49
N GLU A 315 17.42 -14.07 -5.40
CA GLU A 315 17.36 -14.60 -6.78
C GLU A 315 16.07 -14.24 -7.56
N GLY A 316 15.57 -13.02 -7.35
CA GLY A 316 14.33 -12.54 -7.97
C GLY A 316 13.02 -12.99 -7.31
N SER A 317 13.10 -13.86 -6.29
CA SER A 317 11.96 -14.26 -5.48
C SER A 317 11.81 -13.37 -4.24
N TYR A 318 10.58 -13.28 -3.73
CA TYR A 318 10.18 -12.42 -2.63
C TYR A 318 9.37 -13.21 -1.61
N SER A 319 9.57 -12.91 -0.34
CA SER A 319 8.70 -13.36 0.74
C SER A 319 8.56 -12.25 1.78
N THR A 320 7.44 -12.21 2.49
CA THR A 320 7.20 -11.25 3.56
C THR A 320 6.93 -11.96 4.87
N ASN A 321 7.52 -11.42 5.93
CA ASN A 321 7.36 -11.91 7.28
C ASN A 321 6.67 -10.84 8.14
N GLY A 322 5.56 -11.19 8.78
CA GLY A 322 4.80 -10.25 9.62
C GLY A 322 5.43 -10.09 11.00
N ILE A 323 5.71 -8.86 11.40
CA ILE A 323 6.25 -8.51 12.72
C ILE A 323 5.22 -7.68 13.48
N ILE A 324 4.86 -8.13 14.67
CA ILE A 324 3.96 -7.43 15.58
C ILE A 324 4.75 -7.06 16.83
N VAL A 325 4.82 -5.78 17.17
CA VAL A 325 5.40 -5.31 18.44
C VAL A 325 4.25 -4.92 19.37
N MET A 326 4.06 -5.70 20.42
CA MET A 326 2.89 -5.58 21.32
C MET A 326 2.95 -4.35 22.22
N GLY A 327 4.13 -4.03 22.75
CA GLY A 327 4.32 -3.00 23.78
C GLY A 327 3.70 -3.39 25.13
N ASP A 328 3.68 -2.45 26.08
CA ASP A 328 3.06 -2.67 27.39
C ASP A 328 1.53 -2.77 27.26
N ARG A 329 1.01 -3.95 27.59
CA ARG A 329 -0.42 -4.28 27.61
C ARG A 329 -0.90 -4.76 28.98
N SER A 330 -0.24 -4.30 30.02
CA SER A 330 -0.62 -4.60 31.40
C SER A 330 -2.04 -4.12 31.68
N GLY A 331 -2.87 -5.00 32.24
CA GLY A 331 -4.28 -4.71 32.53
C GLY A 331 -5.20 -4.72 31.29
N TYR A 332 -4.75 -5.22 30.14
CA TYR A 332 -5.64 -5.50 29.02
C TYR A 332 -6.52 -6.71 29.34
N GLU A 333 -7.81 -6.53 29.13
CA GLU A 333 -8.82 -7.60 29.14
C GLU A 333 -9.78 -7.33 27.98
N TRP A 334 -10.13 -8.36 27.23
CA TRP A 334 -11.13 -8.24 26.18
C TRP A 334 -12.51 -7.98 26.79
N VAL A 335 -13.21 -6.98 26.27
CA VAL A 335 -14.61 -6.72 26.62
C VAL A 335 -15.46 -7.32 25.52
N GLU A 336 -16.33 -8.26 25.87
CA GLU A 336 -17.20 -8.89 24.87
C GLU A 336 -18.08 -7.85 24.19
N THR A 337 -17.92 -7.77 22.87
CA THR A 337 -18.45 -6.72 22.02
C THR A 337 -19.35 -7.38 20.97
N PRO A 338 -20.61 -6.94 20.81
CA PRO A 338 -21.52 -7.55 19.84
C PRO A 338 -20.96 -7.53 18.41
N GLU A 339 -21.19 -8.60 17.66
CA GLU A 339 -20.85 -8.71 16.23
C GLU A 339 -22.14 -8.63 15.41
N TYR A 340 -22.20 -7.79 14.37
CA TYR A 340 -23.38 -7.64 13.52
C TYR A 340 -23.31 -8.49 12.26
N ASN A 341 -22.10 -8.70 11.73
CA ASN A 341 -21.83 -9.62 10.63
C ASN A 341 -20.37 -10.14 10.68
N TYR A 342 -19.97 -10.90 9.65
CA TYR A 342 -18.66 -11.54 9.58
C TYR A 342 -17.48 -10.54 9.58
N ILE A 343 -17.69 -9.29 9.14
CA ILE A 343 -16.65 -8.25 9.17
C ILE A 343 -16.21 -8.02 10.62
N ASP A 344 -17.18 -7.91 11.52
CA ASP A 344 -16.91 -7.68 12.94
C ASP A 344 -16.14 -8.84 13.54
N THR A 345 -16.47 -10.08 13.18
CA THR A 345 -15.74 -11.27 13.62
C THR A 345 -14.26 -11.20 13.22
N HIS A 346 -13.96 -10.91 11.95
CA HIS A 346 -12.57 -10.84 11.48
C HIS A 346 -11.80 -9.64 12.08
N VAL A 347 -12.45 -8.49 12.23
CA VAL A 347 -11.84 -7.31 12.87
C VAL A 347 -11.59 -7.58 14.36
N HIS A 348 -12.59 -8.07 15.10
CA HIS A 348 -12.43 -8.39 16.52
C HIS A 348 -11.37 -9.46 16.78
N ASN A 349 -11.28 -10.50 15.94
CA ASN A 349 -10.22 -11.50 16.05
C ASN A 349 -8.82 -10.87 15.92
N LYS A 350 -8.65 -9.96 14.96
CA LYS A 350 -7.39 -9.19 14.82
C LYS A 350 -7.14 -8.31 16.05
N LEU A 351 -8.14 -7.54 16.50
CA LEU A 351 -8.00 -6.66 17.68
C LEU A 351 -7.69 -7.43 18.97
N LYS A 352 -8.30 -8.60 19.18
CA LYS A 352 -8.00 -9.52 20.29
C LYS A 352 -6.53 -9.94 20.30
N ARG A 353 -5.99 -10.35 19.15
CA ARG A 353 -4.58 -10.72 18.99
C ARG A 353 -3.65 -9.54 19.34
N LEU A 354 -3.98 -8.35 18.88
CA LEU A 354 -3.20 -7.12 19.10
C LEU A 354 -3.42 -6.46 20.48
N LYS A 355 -4.28 -7.06 21.30
CA LYS A 355 -4.71 -6.51 22.58
C LYS A 355 -5.21 -5.07 22.48
N ILE A 356 -6.09 -4.83 21.51
CA ILE A 356 -6.76 -3.55 21.27
C ILE A 356 -8.24 -3.74 21.60
N LEU A 357 -8.86 -2.77 22.28
CA LEU A 357 -10.31 -2.70 22.42
C LEU A 357 -10.88 -1.79 21.33
N PRO A 358 -11.91 -2.21 20.60
CA PRO A 358 -12.60 -1.33 19.66
C PRO A 358 -13.24 -0.14 20.40
N SER A 359 -13.49 0.95 19.67
CA SER A 359 -14.29 2.05 20.19
C SER A 359 -15.75 1.67 20.32
N GLU A 360 -16.47 2.40 21.18
CA GLU A 360 -17.92 2.30 21.28
C GLU A 360 -18.61 2.68 19.96
N LEU A 361 -19.90 2.36 19.82
CA LEU A 361 -20.69 2.82 18.69
C LEU A 361 -20.76 4.35 18.64
N CYS A 362 -20.81 4.88 17.41
CA CYS A 362 -21.18 6.26 17.18
C CYS A 362 -22.65 6.50 17.57
N THR A 363 -22.97 7.75 17.91
CA THR A 363 -24.36 8.13 18.21
C THR A 363 -25.24 8.08 16.96
N ASP A 364 -26.57 8.13 17.12
CA ASP A 364 -27.48 8.15 15.97
C ASP A 364 -27.31 9.42 15.12
N GLU A 365 -26.94 10.55 15.73
CA GLU A 365 -26.58 11.78 15.03
C GLU A 365 -25.30 11.66 14.21
N GLU A 366 -24.26 11.02 14.76
CA GLU A 366 -23.03 10.75 14.04
C GLU A 366 -23.30 9.77 12.88
N PHE A 367 -24.04 8.69 13.15
CA PHE A 367 -24.40 7.69 12.14
C PHE A 367 -25.17 8.30 10.97
N VAL A 368 -26.25 9.04 11.25
CA VAL A 368 -27.11 9.59 10.18
C VAL A 368 -26.32 10.57 9.31
N ARG A 369 -25.43 11.38 9.87
CA ARG A 369 -24.53 12.22 9.08
C ARG A 369 -23.61 11.37 8.20
N ARG A 370 -22.96 10.38 8.82
CA ARG A 370 -21.93 9.58 8.18
C ARG A 370 -22.45 8.79 7.00
N ILE A 371 -23.55 8.09 7.19
CA ILE A 371 -24.13 7.22 6.16
C ILE A 371 -24.67 8.02 4.97
N TYR A 372 -25.24 9.22 5.21
CA TYR A 372 -25.70 10.09 4.14
C TYR A 372 -24.54 10.56 3.26
N PHE A 373 -23.43 11.01 3.84
CA PHE A 373 -22.26 11.40 3.03
C PHE A 373 -21.66 10.23 2.27
N ASP A 374 -21.54 9.07 2.92
CA ASP A 374 -20.90 7.91 2.30
C ASP A 374 -21.75 7.27 1.19
N MET A 375 -23.07 7.23 1.36
CA MET A 375 -23.97 6.63 0.38
C MET A 375 -24.35 7.60 -0.73
N THR A 376 -24.55 8.89 -0.42
CA THR A 376 -25.18 9.86 -1.34
C THR A 376 -24.33 11.09 -1.66
N GLY A 377 -23.17 11.25 -1.01
CA GLY A 377 -22.34 12.43 -1.17
C GLY A 377 -22.89 13.71 -0.53
N LEU A 378 -24.03 13.65 0.16
CA LEU A 378 -24.72 14.82 0.72
C LEU A 378 -25.00 14.64 2.21
N PRO A 379 -25.09 15.73 3.00
CA PRO A 379 -25.64 15.65 4.35
C PRO A 379 -27.17 15.43 4.32
N PRO A 380 -27.76 14.86 5.39
CA PRO A 380 -29.21 14.79 5.53
C PRO A 380 -29.82 16.19 5.70
N THR A 381 -31.07 16.37 5.27
CA THR A 381 -31.82 17.61 5.58
C THR A 381 -32.28 17.60 7.04
N PRO A 382 -32.53 18.76 7.67
CA PRO A 382 -33.03 18.82 9.05
C PRO A 382 -34.27 17.97 9.32
N GLU A 383 -35.21 17.91 8.36
CA GLU A 383 -36.43 17.12 8.46
C GLU A 383 -36.12 15.62 8.50
N LYS A 384 -35.17 15.16 7.67
CA LYS A 384 -34.70 13.77 7.66
C LYS A 384 -33.99 13.40 8.97
N VAL A 385 -33.16 14.31 9.50
CA VAL A 385 -32.50 14.13 10.81
C VAL A 385 -33.53 14.01 11.93
N ARG A 386 -34.48 14.97 12.03
CA ARG A 386 -35.53 14.92 13.06
C ARG A 386 -36.33 13.63 12.97
N SER A 387 -36.73 13.24 11.76
CA SER A 387 -37.50 12.00 11.53
C SER A 387 -36.73 10.76 12.00
N PHE A 388 -35.43 10.67 11.70
CA PHE A 388 -34.59 9.54 12.12
C PHE A 388 -34.34 9.51 13.63
N LEU A 389 -34.15 10.66 14.27
CA LEU A 389 -33.92 10.76 15.71
C LEU A 389 -35.21 10.54 16.53
N MET A 390 -36.37 10.89 15.98
CA MET A 390 -37.68 10.62 16.59
C MET A 390 -38.17 9.19 16.39
N ASP A 391 -37.55 8.41 15.50
CA ASP A 391 -37.87 7.00 15.32
C ASP A 391 -37.41 6.18 16.54
N GLU A 392 -38.39 5.65 17.29
CA GLU A 392 -38.21 4.83 18.50
C GLU A 392 -37.87 3.36 18.18
N THR A 393 -37.86 2.98 16.90
CA THR A 393 -37.37 1.65 16.46
C THR A 393 -35.94 1.43 16.98
N PRO A 394 -35.58 0.22 17.45
CA PRO A 394 -34.24 -0.07 17.95
C PRO A 394 -33.15 0.42 17.00
N SER A 395 -32.12 1.11 17.52
CA SER A 395 -31.13 1.83 16.69
C SER A 395 -30.55 0.97 15.57
N LYS A 396 -30.26 -0.31 15.81
CA LYS A 396 -29.76 -1.21 14.76
C LYS A 396 -30.75 -1.34 13.58
N GLU A 397 -32.02 -1.60 13.87
CA GLU A 397 -33.07 -1.81 12.86
C GLU A 397 -33.34 -0.55 12.05
N LYS A 398 -33.47 0.63 12.69
CA LYS A 398 -33.67 1.89 11.94
C LYS A 398 -32.45 2.30 11.12
N ARG A 399 -31.22 2.00 11.59
CA ARG A 399 -29.98 2.22 10.82
C ARG A 399 -29.93 1.33 9.58
N GLU A 400 -30.27 0.06 9.70
CA GLU A 400 -30.33 -0.88 8.57
C GLU A 400 -31.37 -0.46 7.53
N LYS A 401 -32.56 -0.03 7.99
CA LYS A 401 -33.59 0.53 7.11
C LYS A 401 -33.11 1.76 6.36
N LEU A 402 -32.44 2.69 7.05
CA LEU A 402 -31.88 3.89 6.41
C LEU A 402 -30.82 3.54 5.36
N ILE A 403 -29.96 2.54 5.62
CA ILE A 403 -28.97 2.05 4.65
C ILE A 403 -29.66 1.57 3.37
N ASP A 404 -30.76 0.82 3.49
CA ASP A 404 -31.52 0.35 2.34
C ASP A 404 -32.16 1.49 1.56
N GLU A 405 -32.80 2.43 2.26
CA GLU A 405 -33.43 3.61 1.65
C GLU A 405 -32.42 4.46 0.86
N LEU A 406 -31.22 4.68 1.42
CA LEU A 406 -30.18 5.50 0.78
C LEU A 406 -29.59 4.85 -0.47
N ALA A 407 -29.47 3.51 -0.50
CA ALA A 407 -28.89 2.79 -1.64
C ALA A 407 -29.75 2.85 -2.92
N ASP A 408 -31.02 3.27 -2.79
CA ASP A 408 -32.00 3.32 -3.88
C ASP A 408 -32.39 4.75 -4.26
N THR A 409 -31.67 5.77 -3.76
CA THR A 409 -31.94 7.17 -4.14
C THR A 409 -31.19 7.61 -5.40
N THR A 410 -31.67 8.68 -6.03
CA THR A 410 -30.99 9.30 -7.17
C THR A 410 -29.64 9.91 -6.78
N GLU A 411 -29.52 10.41 -5.55
CA GLU A 411 -28.27 10.97 -5.01
C GLU A 411 -27.19 9.90 -4.84
N TYR A 412 -27.56 8.67 -4.48
CA TYR A 412 -26.64 7.54 -4.50
C TYR A 412 -26.07 7.33 -5.91
N VAL A 413 -26.95 7.29 -6.92
CA VAL A 413 -26.52 7.08 -8.31
C VAL A 413 -25.58 8.19 -8.76
N ASP A 414 -25.92 9.45 -8.48
CA ASP A 414 -25.06 10.59 -8.83
C ASP A 414 -23.68 10.51 -8.15
N HIS A 415 -23.64 10.17 -6.85
CA HIS A 415 -22.39 10.08 -6.10
C HIS A 415 -21.45 9.00 -6.63
N TRP A 416 -21.98 7.81 -6.90
CA TRP A 416 -21.18 6.69 -7.41
C TRP A 416 -20.85 6.83 -8.89
N THR A 417 -21.70 7.52 -9.67
CA THR A 417 -21.38 7.93 -11.05
C THR A 417 -20.18 8.87 -11.08
N HIS A 418 -20.16 9.86 -10.17
CA HIS A 418 -19.05 10.80 -10.06
C HIS A 418 -17.73 10.10 -9.74
N LYS A 419 -17.73 9.17 -8.77
CA LYS A 419 -16.56 8.36 -8.42
C LYS A 419 -16.06 7.53 -9.60
N TRP A 420 -16.95 6.81 -10.30
CA TRP A 420 -16.55 6.03 -11.48
C TRP A 420 -16.11 6.92 -12.65
N GLY A 421 -16.69 8.12 -12.79
CA GLY A 421 -16.25 9.12 -13.77
C GLY A 421 -14.81 9.58 -13.54
N ASP A 422 -14.39 9.73 -12.27
CA ASP A 422 -12.99 10.01 -11.92
C ASP A 422 -12.08 8.85 -12.36
N LEU A 423 -12.40 7.61 -11.95
CA LEU A 423 -11.58 6.43 -12.23
C LEU A 423 -11.46 6.09 -13.72
N LEU A 424 -12.55 6.26 -14.47
CA LEU A 424 -12.62 6.00 -15.90
C LEU A 424 -12.19 7.20 -16.75
N GLN A 425 -11.66 8.25 -16.12
CA GLN A 425 -11.12 9.44 -16.78
C GLN A 425 -12.13 10.09 -17.73
N SER A 426 -13.40 10.18 -17.31
CA SER A 426 -14.47 10.79 -18.11
C SER A 426 -14.31 12.30 -18.13
N ASN A 427 -13.76 12.84 -19.23
CA ASN A 427 -13.55 14.28 -19.41
C ASN A 427 -13.68 14.72 -20.88
N ARG A 428 -13.98 16.00 -21.11
CA ARG A 428 -14.12 16.54 -22.48
C ARG A 428 -12.80 16.70 -23.22
N LYS A 429 -11.66 16.70 -22.53
CA LYS A 429 -10.33 16.85 -23.16
C LYS A 429 -10.02 15.68 -24.07
N PHE A 430 -10.29 14.45 -23.63
CA PHE A 430 -10.04 13.24 -24.44
C PHE A 430 -11.28 12.78 -25.21
N LEU A 431 -12.48 12.98 -24.66
CA LEU A 431 -13.73 12.45 -25.22
C LEU A 431 -14.53 13.46 -26.06
N GLY A 432 -14.13 14.74 -26.07
CA GLY A 432 -15.00 15.82 -26.54
C GLY A 432 -16.27 15.95 -25.69
N GLU A 433 -17.02 17.03 -25.91
CA GLU A 433 -18.20 17.34 -25.09
C GLU A 433 -19.28 16.26 -25.19
N ARG A 434 -19.63 15.84 -26.41
CA ARG A 434 -20.67 14.83 -26.62
C ARG A 434 -20.26 13.44 -26.10
N GLY A 435 -19.00 13.04 -26.30
CA GLY A 435 -18.51 11.73 -25.84
C GLY A 435 -18.48 11.64 -24.32
N MET A 436 -18.05 12.71 -23.65
CA MET A 436 -18.05 12.82 -22.19
C MET A 436 -19.47 12.65 -21.61
N TRP A 437 -20.47 13.37 -22.12
CA TRP A 437 -21.85 13.25 -21.63
C TRP A 437 -22.42 11.84 -21.85
N LEU A 438 -22.20 11.26 -23.02
CA LEU A 438 -22.70 9.91 -23.33
C LEU A 438 -22.02 8.84 -22.46
N PHE A 439 -20.72 8.98 -22.20
CA PHE A 439 -20.00 8.05 -21.35
C PHE A 439 -20.43 8.17 -19.89
N GLN A 440 -20.59 9.40 -19.39
CA GLN A 440 -21.13 9.63 -18.04
C GLN A 440 -22.55 9.09 -17.89
N GLN A 441 -23.41 9.26 -18.89
CA GLN A 441 -24.76 8.70 -18.89
C GLN A 441 -24.74 7.16 -18.83
N TRP A 442 -23.85 6.51 -19.57
CA TRP A 442 -23.68 5.05 -19.51
C TRP A 442 -23.19 4.56 -18.14
N ILE A 443 -22.27 5.31 -17.50
CA ILE A 443 -21.84 5.03 -16.12
C ILE A 443 -23.06 5.19 -15.18
N HIS A 444 -23.82 6.27 -15.31
CA HIS A 444 -25.00 6.54 -14.49
C HIS A 444 -26.04 5.43 -14.57
N GLU A 445 -26.39 5.01 -15.77
CA GLU A 445 -27.31 3.89 -16.02
C GLU A 445 -26.79 2.58 -15.41
N SER A 446 -25.49 2.29 -15.57
CA SER A 446 -24.87 1.09 -14.99
C SER A 446 -24.97 1.06 -13.46
N ILE A 447 -24.82 2.21 -12.79
CA ILE A 447 -24.97 2.33 -11.33
C ILE A 447 -26.44 2.25 -10.92
N ALA A 448 -27.33 2.92 -11.65
CA ALA A 448 -28.77 2.92 -11.37
C ALA A 448 -29.36 1.50 -11.43
N GLU A 449 -28.95 0.72 -12.44
CA GLU A 449 -29.40 -0.67 -12.65
C GLU A 449 -28.73 -1.68 -11.71
N ASN A 450 -27.81 -1.23 -10.83
CA ASN A 450 -26.94 -2.09 -10.03
C ASN A 450 -26.26 -3.17 -10.87
N ARG A 451 -25.69 -2.76 -12.01
CA ARG A 451 -25.06 -3.69 -12.93
C ARG A 451 -23.95 -4.47 -12.22
N PRO A 452 -23.92 -5.82 -12.32
CA PRO A 452 -22.86 -6.63 -11.75
C PRO A 452 -21.47 -6.15 -12.18
N TYR A 453 -20.52 -6.08 -11.25
CA TYR A 453 -19.21 -5.50 -11.50
C TYR A 453 -18.42 -6.24 -12.58
N ASP A 454 -18.52 -7.58 -12.64
CA ASP A 454 -17.92 -8.39 -13.71
C ASP A 454 -18.46 -7.99 -15.09
N LYS A 455 -19.77 -7.73 -15.20
CA LYS A 455 -20.41 -7.30 -16.45
C LYS A 455 -20.07 -5.86 -16.81
N PHE A 456 -20.00 -4.97 -15.83
CA PHE A 456 -19.58 -3.59 -16.03
C PHE A 456 -18.16 -3.53 -16.63
N VAL A 457 -17.23 -4.31 -16.06
CA VAL A 457 -15.84 -4.36 -16.54
C VAL A 457 -15.72 -5.11 -17.86
N HIS A 458 -16.42 -6.24 -18.03
CA HIS A 458 -16.43 -7.00 -19.28
C HIS A 458 -16.87 -6.12 -20.46
N ASP A 459 -17.94 -5.34 -20.29
CA ASP A 459 -18.40 -4.40 -21.31
C ASP A 459 -17.36 -3.35 -21.68
N LEU A 460 -16.65 -2.78 -20.71
CA LEU A 460 -15.60 -1.79 -20.96
C LEU A 460 -14.47 -2.38 -21.80
N ILE A 461 -14.01 -3.59 -21.45
CA ILE A 461 -12.86 -4.23 -22.12
C ILE A 461 -13.23 -4.71 -23.53
N THR A 462 -14.45 -5.19 -23.74
CA THR A 462 -14.90 -5.71 -25.05
C THR A 462 -15.48 -4.63 -25.97
N ALA A 463 -15.80 -3.44 -25.45
CA ALA A 463 -16.47 -2.38 -26.18
C ALA A 463 -15.86 -2.08 -27.56
N THR A 464 -16.71 -2.02 -28.58
CA THR A 464 -16.35 -1.70 -29.97
C THR A 464 -17.46 -0.89 -30.63
N GLY A 465 -17.18 -0.31 -31.79
CA GLY A 465 -18.12 0.51 -32.55
C GLY A 465 -17.97 2.00 -32.27
N SER A 466 -18.99 2.76 -32.66
CA SER A 466 -19.03 4.20 -32.43
C SER A 466 -19.06 4.50 -30.94
N VAL A 467 -18.19 5.39 -30.49
CA VAL A 467 -18.15 5.89 -29.09
C VAL A 467 -19.38 6.70 -28.71
N TYR A 468 -20.26 7.05 -29.65
CA TYR A 468 -21.54 7.68 -29.38
C TYR A 468 -22.71 6.68 -29.30
N GLN A 469 -22.61 5.55 -30.00
CA GLN A 469 -23.66 4.51 -30.00
C GLN A 469 -23.38 3.45 -28.93
N ASN A 470 -22.10 3.17 -28.66
CA ASN A 470 -21.62 2.32 -27.58
C ASN A 470 -20.69 3.14 -26.69
N PRO A 471 -21.21 3.89 -25.71
CA PRO A 471 -20.41 4.82 -24.92
C PRO A 471 -19.29 4.16 -24.11
N ALA A 472 -19.41 2.87 -23.74
CA ALA A 472 -18.34 2.11 -23.09
C ALA A 472 -17.03 2.12 -23.91
N ALA A 473 -17.11 2.24 -25.24
CA ALA A 473 -15.94 2.31 -26.11
C ALA A 473 -15.09 3.59 -25.88
N ASN A 474 -15.62 4.60 -25.17
CA ASN A 474 -14.82 5.75 -24.75
C ASN A 474 -13.65 5.37 -23.83
N TYR A 475 -13.68 4.22 -23.14
CA TYR A 475 -12.54 3.71 -22.37
C TYR A 475 -11.25 3.61 -23.20
N PHE A 476 -11.36 3.14 -24.45
CA PHE A 476 -10.24 3.07 -25.39
C PHE A 476 -9.95 4.42 -26.08
N ARG A 477 -10.90 5.34 -26.07
CA ARG A 477 -10.70 6.72 -26.55
C ARG A 477 -9.91 7.58 -25.56
N VAL A 478 -10.07 7.35 -24.26
CA VAL A 478 -9.19 7.92 -23.23
C VAL A 478 -7.79 7.34 -23.41
N SER A 479 -7.66 6.00 -23.39
CA SER A 479 -6.36 5.34 -23.39
C SER A 479 -5.57 5.57 -24.69
N ARG A 480 -6.25 5.49 -25.85
CA ARG A 480 -5.74 5.57 -27.25
C ARG A 480 -4.66 4.56 -27.63
N GLU A 481 -3.62 4.44 -26.82
CA GLU A 481 -2.48 3.56 -26.98
C GLU A 481 -2.61 2.34 -26.08
N TYR A 482 -2.11 1.20 -26.56
CA TYR A 482 -2.17 -0.07 -25.81
C TYR A 482 -1.44 0.05 -24.45
N THR A 483 -0.36 0.84 -24.37
CA THR A 483 0.37 1.01 -23.11
C THR A 483 -0.46 1.69 -22.02
N ALA A 484 -1.25 2.71 -22.38
CA ALA A 484 -2.17 3.33 -21.42
C ALA A 484 -3.31 2.37 -21.04
N ALA A 485 -3.79 1.55 -21.99
CA ALA A 485 -4.79 0.52 -21.69
C ALA A 485 -4.26 -0.54 -20.71
N VAL A 486 -2.99 -0.96 -20.84
CA VAL A 486 -2.33 -1.86 -19.87
C VAL A 486 -2.30 -1.22 -18.48
N GLU A 487 -1.76 0.00 -18.38
CA GLU A 487 -1.57 0.71 -17.12
C GLU A 487 -2.93 0.96 -16.42
N ASN A 488 -3.93 1.47 -17.14
CA ASN A 488 -5.28 1.72 -16.59
C ASN A 488 -5.99 0.42 -16.17
N THR A 489 -5.96 -0.62 -17.01
CA THR A 489 -6.70 -1.88 -16.75
C THR A 489 -6.13 -2.61 -15.54
N THR A 490 -4.80 -2.73 -15.46
CA THR A 490 -4.13 -3.43 -14.35
C THR A 490 -4.31 -2.67 -13.03
N GLN A 491 -4.16 -1.34 -13.04
CA GLN A 491 -4.30 -0.52 -11.84
C GLN A 491 -5.74 -0.50 -11.32
N LEU A 492 -6.73 -0.32 -12.20
CA LEU A 492 -8.14 -0.27 -11.81
C LEU A 492 -8.68 -1.63 -11.39
N PHE A 493 -8.50 -2.65 -12.23
CA PHE A 493 -9.25 -3.90 -12.10
C PHE A 493 -8.46 -5.03 -11.43
N LEU A 494 -7.13 -4.96 -11.40
CA LEU A 494 -6.30 -5.93 -10.65
C LEU A 494 -5.69 -5.34 -9.38
N GLY A 495 -5.73 -4.00 -9.23
CA GLY A 495 -5.06 -3.32 -8.12
C GLY A 495 -3.54 -3.44 -8.19
N VAL A 496 -2.97 -3.55 -9.40
CA VAL A 496 -1.52 -3.73 -9.62
C VAL A 496 -0.99 -2.64 -10.55
N ARG A 497 0.15 -2.04 -10.19
CA ARG A 497 0.76 -0.93 -10.95
C ARG A 497 1.83 -1.42 -11.92
N PHE A 498 1.47 -1.59 -13.19
CA PHE A 498 2.37 -2.05 -14.24
C PHE A 498 3.28 -0.95 -14.86
N SER A 499 3.13 0.31 -14.46
CA SER A 499 3.86 1.43 -15.08
C SER A 499 5.39 1.29 -14.99
N CYS A 500 5.93 0.73 -13.91
CA CYS A 500 7.36 0.45 -13.78
C CYS A 500 7.83 -0.66 -14.74
N ASN A 501 6.98 -1.67 -14.98
CA ASN A 501 7.27 -2.84 -15.81
C ASN A 501 7.53 -2.51 -17.28
N LYS A 502 7.05 -1.36 -17.74
CA LYS A 502 7.31 -0.85 -19.08
C LYS A 502 8.80 -0.79 -19.42
N CYS A 503 9.63 -0.40 -18.45
CA CYS A 503 11.07 -0.16 -18.68
C CYS A 503 11.98 -1.27 -18.15
N HIS A 504 11.59 -1.95 -17.07
CA HIS A 504 12.34 -3.01 -16.40
C HIS A 504 11.40 -3.83 -15.51
N ASP A 505 11.79 -5.03 -15.07
CA ASP A 505 11.00 -5.81 -14.10
C ASP A 505 10.76 -5.02 -12.82
N HIS A 506 9.61 -5.25 -12.16
CA HIS A 506 9.23 -4.47 -11.00
C HIS A 506 10.26 -4.64 -9.87
N PRO A 507 10.73 -3.56 -9.22
CA PRO A 507 11.81 -3.67 -8.25
C PRO A 507 11.39 -4.46 -7.00
N PHE A 508 10.12 -4.41 -6.60
CA PHE A 508 9.67 -4.96 -5.32
C PHE A 508 8.66 -6.11 -5.47
N GLU A 509 8.49 -6.64 -6.68
CA GLU A 509 7.45 -7.61 -7.01
C GLU A 509 7.90 -8.61 -8.08
N VAL A 510 7.07 -9.62 -8.29
CA VAL A 510 7.29 -10.72 -9.26
C VAL A 510 6.99 -10.32 -10.71
N TRP A 511 6.41 -9.14 -10.95
CA TRP A 511 6.01 -8.73 -12.30
C TRP A 511 7.23 -8.41 -13.16
N THR A 512 7.24 -8.92 -14.37
CA THR A 512 8.33 -8.76 -15.34
C THR A 512 7.98 -7.75 -16.44
N GLN A 513 8.99 -7.25 -17.15
CA GLN A 513 8.83 -6.46 -18.34
C GLN A 513 8.18 -7.27 -19.47
N ASN A 514 8.47 -8.57 -19.57
CA ASN A 514 7.81 -9.44 -20.54
C ASN A 514 6.30 -9.46 -20.35
N GLN A 515 5.83 -9.70 -19.11
CA GLN A 515 4.39 -9.72 -18.80
C GLN A 515 3.68 -8.41 -19.14
N TYR A 516 4.35 -7.26 -18.99
CA TYR A 516 3.79 -5.97 -19.40
C TYR A 516 3.45 -5.93 -20.89
N TYR A 517 4.39 -6.38 -21.74
CA TYR A 517 4.20 -6.34 -23.19
C TYR A 517 3.32 -7.49 -23.69
N GLU A 518 3.37 -8.66 -23.06
CA GLU A 518 2.45 -9.78 -23.31
C GLU A 518 1.01 -9.39 -23.00
N PHE A 519 0.76 -8.76 -21.85
CA PHE A 519 -0.57 -8.23 -21.53
C PHE A 519 -0.98 -7.13 -22.53
N GLY A 520 -0.03 -6.27 -22.93
CA GLY A 520 -0.24 -5.26 -23.97
C GLY A 520 -0.62 -5.82 -25.34
N ALA A 521 -0.22 -7.06 -25.65
CA ALA A 521 -0.56 -7.70 -26.91
C ALA A 521 -2.05 -8.04 -27.06
N PHE A 522 -2.83 -8.04 -25.96
CA PHE A 522 -4.30 -8.10 -26.02
C PHE A 522 -4.95 -6.83 -26.56
N PHE A 523 -4.31 -5.67 -26.39
CA PHE A 523 -4.82 -4.37 -26.81
C PHE A 523 -4.20 -3.86 -28.12
N SER A 524 -3.25 -4.61 -28.70
CA SER A 524 -2.45 -4.15 -29.85
C SER A 524 -3.25 -3.91 -31.12
N ASP A 525 -4.38 -4.59 -31.26
CA ASP A 525 -5.30 -4.50 -32.39
C ASP A 525 -6.36 -3.41 -32.23
N VAL A 526 -6.50 -2.82 -31.04
CA VAL A 526 -7.44 -1.72 -30.81
C VAL A 526 -6.98 -0.48 -31.57
N LYS A 527 -7.81 -0.01 -32.49
CA LYS A 527 -7.58 1.20 -33.26
C LYS A 527 -8.80 2.10 -33.25
N LEU A 528 -8.54 3.40 -33.41
CA LEU A 528 -9.56 4.42 -33.57
C LEU A 528 -9.51 4.97 -35.00
N LYS A 529 -10.69 5.20 -35.57
CA LYS A 529 -10.87 5.95 -36.81
C LYS A 529 -12.01 6.95 -36.64
N ASN A 530 -12.02 8.00 -37.45
CA ASN A 530 -13.12 8.96 -37.46
C ASN A 530 -14.45 8.27 -37.82
N GLY A 531 -15.50 8.64 -37.11
CA GLY A 531 -16.88 8.25 -37.37
C GLY A 531 -17.53 9.10 -38.46
N ARG A 532 -18.86 8.99 -38.56
CA ARG A 532 -19.66 9.74 -39.54
C ARG A 532 -20.01 11.14 -39.04
N LEU A 533 -20.13 11.31 -37.72
CA LEU A 533 -20.47 12.57 -37.09
C LEU A 533 -19.20 13.35 -36.67
N PRO A 534 -19.26 14.70 -36.63
CA PRO A 534 -18.17 15.50 -36.12
C PRO A 534 -17.77 15.10 -34.68
N GLY A 535 -16.46 14.86 -34.47
CA GLY A 535 -15.91 14.45 -33.18
C GLY A 535 -16.20 13.01 -32.77
N GLU A 536 -16.94 12.24 -33.57
CA GLU A 536 -17.17 10.81 -33.36
C GLU A 536 -15.92 10.02 -33.76
N GLU A 537 -15.55 9.03 -32.93
CA GLU A 537 -14.54 8.03 -33.26
C GLU A 537 -15.19 6.63 -33.16
N VAL A 538 -14.66 5.68 -33.93
CA VAL A 538 -15.08 4.28 -33.95
C VAL A 538 -13.91 3.44 -33.47
N VAL A 539 -14.11 2.69 -32.40
CA VAL A 539 -13.16 1.72 -31.86
C VAL A 539 -13.36 0.39 -32.58
N TYR A 540 -12.32 -0.16 -33.19
CA TYR A 540 -12.38 -1.43 -33.91
C TYR A 540 -11.09 -2.25 -33.72
N ALA A 541 -11.21 -3.56 -33.89
CA ALA A 541 -10.05 -4.45 -33.95
C ALA A 541 -9.46 -4.45 -35.37
N SER A 542 -8.18 -4.15 -35.50
CA SER A 542 -7.44 -4.18 -36.76
C SER A 542 -7.18 -5.61 -37.20
N PHE A 543 -7.48 -5.94 -38.46
CA PHE A 543 -7.16 -7.25 -39.06
C PHE A 543 -5.67 -7.44 -39.34
N SER A 544 -4.88 -6.37 -39.32
CA SER A 544 -3.41 -6.42 -39.49
C SER A 544 -2.75 -5.58 -38.39
N PRO A 545 -2.80 -6.04 -37.12
CA PRO A 545 -2.21 -5.29 -36.02
C PRO A 545 -0.69 -5.34 -36.09
N THR A 546 -0.04 -4.23 -35.74
CA THR A 546 1.42 -4.24 -35.53
C THR A 546 1.73 -5.14 -34.34
N PRO A 547 2.57 -6.18 -34.49
CA PRO A 547 2.92 -7.05 -33.39
C PRO A 547 3.61 -6.25 -32.27
N VAL A 548 3.25 -6.53 -31.02
CA VAL A 548 3.97 -5.97 -29.87
C VAL A 548 5.33 -6.64 -29.79
N LYS A 549 6.37 -5.84 -29.59
CA LYS A 549 7.75 -6.32 -29.45
C LYS A 549 8.29 -5.95 -28.10
N HIS A 550 9.01 -6.87 -27.48
CA HIS A 550 9.76 -6.57 -26.27
C HIS A 550 10.89 -5.58 -26.61
N PRO A 551 11.07 -4.47 -25.86
CA PRO A 551 11.95 -3.37 -26.24
C PRO A 551 13.44 -3.73 -26.20
N ARG A 552 13.82 -4.78 -25.45
CA ARG A 552 15.22 -5.22 -25.31
C ARG A 552 15.61 -6.24 -26.37
N THR A 553 14.78 -7.27 -26.54
CA THR A 553 15.07 -8.43 -27.39
C THR A 553 14.53 -8.24 -28.81
N LEU A 554 13.64 -7.26 -29.01
CA LEU A 554 12.91 -7.01 -30.27
C LEU A 554 12.05 -8.20 -30.73
N ALA A 555 11.94 -9.25 -29.91
CA ALA A 555 11.11 -10.41 -30.14
C ALA A 555 9.63 -10.00 -30.09
N VAL A 556 8.83 -10.60 -30.97
CA VAL A 556 7.38 -10.46 -30.92
C VAL A 556 6.87 -11.22 -29.70
N VAL A 557 6.07 -10.57 -28.86
CA VAL A 557 5.47 -11.20 -27.69
C VAL A 557 4.03 -11.63 -28.00
N PRO A 558 3.65 -12.88 -27.69
CA PRO A 558 2.25 -13.30 -27.80
C PRO A 558 1.40 -12.68 -26.68
N PRO A 559 0.08 -12.54 -26.88
CA PRO A 559 -0.84 -12.20 -25.81
C PRO A 559 -0.79 -13.27 -24.70
N SER A 560 -0.49 -12.84 -23.48
CA SER A 560 -0.49 -13.68 -22.27
C SER A 560 -0.89 -12.86 -21.06
N VAL A 561 -1.53 -13.52 -20.09
CA VAL A 561 -1.97 -12.92 -18.83
C VAL A 561 -0.88 -13.04 -17.78
N PRO A 562 -0.81 -12.14 -16.77
CA PRO A 562 0.29 -12.15 -15.81
C PRO A 562 0.30 -13.38 -14.89
N PHE A 563 -0.85 -14.05 -14.72
CA PHE A 563 -1.00 -15.25 -13.91
C PHE A 563 -2.15 -16.13 -14.43
N GLY A 564 -2.01 -17.44 -14.23
CA GLY A 564 -2.93 -18.42 -14.79
C GLY A 564 -2.90 -18.45 -16.31
N GLU A 565 -3.99 -18.91 -16.92
CA GLU A 565 -4.12 -19.02 -18.37
C GLU A 565 -5.51 -18.53 -18.83
N THR A 566 -5.62 -18.07 -20.06
CA THR A 566 -6.91 -17.75 -20.69
C THR A 566 -7.57 -19.02 -21.23
N LYS A 567 -8.89 -19.19 -21.03
CA LYS A 567 -9.62 -20.40 -21.43
C LYS A 567 -9.90 -20.52 -22.93
N GLN A 568 -9.90 -19.42 -23.69
CA GLN A 568 -10.28 -19.39 -25.10
C GLN A 568 -9.09 -19.37 -26.06
N ASP A 569 -9.33 -19.84 -27.29
CA ASP A 569 -8.50 -19.52 -28.45
C ASP A 569 -8.44 -18.00 -28.64
N ILE A 570 -7.23 -17.44 -28.79
CA ILE A 570 -6.94 -16.00 -28.76
C ILE A 570 -7.35 -15.31 -30.09
N THR A 571 -8.30 -15.90 -30.81
CA THR A 571 -8.92 -15.37 -32.03
C THR A 571 -9.63 -14.04 -31.76
N ASN A 572 -10.29 -13.88 -30.61
CA ASN A 572 -10.78 -12.59 -30.11
C ASN A 572 -10.06 -12.21 -28.81
N LYS A 573 -8.99 -11.43 -28.96
CA LYS A 573 -8.08 -11.05 -27.87
C LYS A 573 -8.79 -10.42 -26.68
N ARG A 574 -9.61 -9.40 -26.91
CA ARG A 574 -10.25 -8.64 -25.82
C ARG A 574 -11.36 -9.42 -25.12
N GLU A 575 -12.07 -10.28 -25.84
CA GLU A 575 -13.06 -11.17 -25.23
C GLU A 575 -12.39 -12.16 -24.28
N SER A 576 -11.34 -12.84 -24.76
CA SER A 576 -10.56 -13.78 -23.95
C SER A 576 -9.94 -13.11 -22.72
N LEU A 577 -9.44 -11.87 -22.88
CA LEU A 577 -8.95 -11.07 -21.75
C LEU A 577 -10.08 -10.71 -20.77
N ALA A 578 -11.24 -10.25 -21.26
CA ALA A 578 -12.35 -9.85 -20.41
C ALA A 578 -12.87 -11.03 -19.58
N GLU A 579 -13.01 -12.21 -20.17
CA GLU A 579 -13.41 -13.43 -19.47
C GLU A 579 -12.42 -13.86 -18.39
N TRP A 580 -11.11 -13.78 -18.66
CA TRP A 580 -10.09 -14.06 -17.65
C TRP A 580 -10.11 -13.01 -16.54
N LEU A 581 -10.22 -11.73 -16.91
CA LEU A 581 -10.16 -10.61 -15.97
C LEU A 581 -11.32 -10.67 -14.99
N THR A 582 -12.53 -10.93 -15.47
CA THR A 582 -13.75 -10.87 -14.65
C THR A 582 -14.22 -12.23 -14.12
N SER A 583 -13.37 -13.26 -14.27
CA SER A 583 -13.61 -14.61 -13.75
C SER A 583 -13.70 -14.62 -12.22
N SER A 584 -14.59 -15.46 -11.67
CA SER A 584 -14.65 -15.78 -10.22
C SER A 584 -13.34 -16.38 -9.70
N GLU A 585 -12.60 -17.06 -10.58
CA GLU A 585 -11.32 -17.69 -10.26
C GLU A 585 -10.13 -16.73 -10.33
N ASN A 586 -10.35 -15.46 -10.73
CA ASN A 586 -9.28 -14.48 -10.78
C ASN A 586 -8.93 -14.02 -9.35
N PRO A 587 -7.72 -14.31 -8.82
CA PRO A 587 -7.36 -14.03 -7.43
C PRO A 587 -7.24 -12.53 -7.09
N MET A 588 -7.21 -11.65 -8.10
CA MET A 588 -7.00 -10.21 -7.91
C MET A 588 -8.25 -9.38 -8.20
N PHE A 589 -9.10 -9.77 -9.15
CA PHE A 589 -10.22 -8.94 -9.61
C PHE A 589 -11.21 -8.59 -8.50
N ALA A 590 -11.79 -9.60 -7.85
CA ALA A 590 -12.71 -9.40 -6.73
C ALA A 590 -12.02 -8.70 -5.55
N LYS A 591 -10.78 -9.09 -5.25
CA LYS A 591 -9.96 -8.54 -4.16
C LYS A 591 -9.71 -7.04 -4.33
N ALA A 592 -9.33 -6.60 -5.53
CA ALA A 592 -9.12 -5.20 -5.85
C ALA A 592 -10.44 -4.39 -5.76
N GLY A 593 -11.53 -4.97 -6.26
CA GLY A 593 -12.88 -4.38 -6.16
C GLY A 593 -13.29 -4.12 -4.71
N VAL A 594 -13.27 -5.15 -3.86
CA VAL A 594 -13.71 -5.03 -2.46
C VAL A 594 -12.78 -4.17 -1.61
N ASN A 595 -11.46 -4.24 -1.84
CA ASN A 595 -10.51 -3.41 -1.11
C ASN A 595 -10.72 -1.91 -1.40
N ARG A 596 -11.04 -1.56 -2.66
CA ARG A 596 -11.38 -0.20 -3.05
C ARG A 596 -12.73 0.25 -2.48
N ILE A 597 -13.76 -0.59 -2.54
CA ILE A 597 -15.06 -0.25 -1.93
C ILE A 597 -14.88 -0.02 -0.43
N TRP A 598 -14.18 -0.93 0.26
CA TRP A 598 -13.86 -0.83 1.69
C TRP A 598 -13.21 0.51 2.05
N SER A 599 -12.19 0.92 1.29
CA SER A 599 -11.45 2.15 1.58
C SER A 599 -12.34 3.40 1.55
N TYR A 600 -13.36 3.43 0.69
CA TYR A 600 -14.25 4.57 0.60
C TYR A 600 -15.10 4.77 1.84
N PHE A 601 -15.47 3.70 2.55
CA PHE A 601 -16.24 3.78 3.80
C PHE A 601 -15.36 3.87 5.04
N MET A 602 -14.23 3.17 5.04
CA MET A 602 -13.35 3.06 6.22
C MET A 602 -12.22 4.09 6.24
N GLY A 603 -12.01 4.81 5.13
CA GLY A 603 -10.98 5.85 4.98
C GLY A 603 -9.58 5.34 4.63
N ARG A 604 -9.42 4.02 4.55
CA ARG A 604 -8.19 3.31 4.19
C ARG A 604 -8.55 1.90 3.71
N GLY A 605 -7.83 1.39 2.72
CA GLY A 605 -7.96 -0.01 2.30
C GLY A 605 -7.41 -1.00 3.34
N ILE A 606 -7.86 -2.25 3.27
CA ILE A 606 -7.23 -3.36 3.98
C ILE A 606 -5.79 -3.55 3.45
N ILE A 607 -5.62 -3.34 2.14
CA ILE A 607 -4.34 -3.06 1.49
C ILE A 607 -4.34 -1.56 1.14
N GLU A 608 -3.29 -0.84 1.52
CA GLU A 608 -3.15 0.59 1.25
C GLU A 608 -1.74 0.87 0.71
N PRO A 609 -1.58 1.60 -0.41
CA PRO A 609 -2.63 2.14 -1.28
C PRO A 609 -3.55 1.07 -1.89
N VAL A 610 -4.79 1.45 -2.21
CA VAL A 610 -5.86 0.51 -2.59
C VAL A 610 -5.62 -0.21 -3.92
N ASP A 611 -4.76 0.39 -4.76
CA ASP A 611 -4.36 -0.04 -6.10
C ASP A 611 -2.91 -0.58 -6.10
N ASP A 612 -2.41 -1.02 -4.95
CA ASP A 612 -1.02 -1.46 -4.74
C ASP A 612 -0.96 -2.85 -4.07
N ILE A 613 -1.67 -3.81 -4.65
CA ILE A 613 -1.77 -5.20 -4.20
C ILE A 613 -0.53 -5.97 -4.62
N ARG A 614 0.31 -6.31 -3.64
CA ARG A 614 1.55 -7.06 -3.86
C ARG A 614 2.00 -7.81 -2.62
N THR A 615 2.87 -8.80 -2.80
CA THR A 615 3.45 -9.59 -1.71
C THR A 615 4.16 -8.72 -0.66
N SER A 616 4.83 -7.65 -1.10
CA SER A 616 5.54 -6.68 -0.25
C SER A 616 4.63 -5.64 0.43
N ASN A 617 3.33 -5.67 0.17
CA ASN A 617 2.30 -4.83 0.80
C ASN A 617 1.12 -5.71 1.24
N PRO A 618 1.33 -6.59 2.24
CA PRO A 618 0.29 -7.53 2.66
C PRO A 618 -0.93 -6.80 3.27
N PRO A 619 -2.13 -7.39 3.19
CA PRO A 619 -3.32 -6.84 3.84
C PRO A 619 -3.13 -6.75 5.36
N SER A 620 -3.66 -5.69 5.98
CA SER A 620 -3.65 -5.53 7.45
C SER A 620 -4.48 -6.61 8.15
N ASN A 621 -5.52 -7.11 7.46
CA ASN A 621 -6.36 -8.23 7.89
C ASN A 621 -6.66 -9.15 6.69
N PRO A 622 -5.79 -10.14 6.40
CA PRO A 622 -5.96 -11.07 5.29
C PRO A 622 -7.30 -11.81 5.34
N GLU A 623 -7.69 -12.29 6.53
CA GLU A 623 -8.90 -13.08 6.72
C GLU A 623 -10.17 -12.28 6.41
N LEU A 624 -10.19 -11.00 6.78
CA LEU A 624 -11.28 -10.08 6.42
C LEU A 624 -11.35 -9.85 4.91
N LEU A 625 -10.21 -9.61 4.26
CA LEU A 625 -10.17 -9.36 2.82
C LEU A 625 -10.62 -10.58 2.03
N ASP A 626 -10.21 -11.78 2.44
CA ASP A 626 -10.62 -13.03 1.82
C ASP A 626 -12.12 -13.29 2.02
N ALA A 627 -12.67 -13.00 3.20
CA ALA A 627 -14.11 -13.11 3.47
C ALA A 627 -14.95 -12.15 2.62
N LEU A 628 -14.55 -10.88 2.50
CA LEU A 628 -15.18 -9.90 1.62
C LEU A 628 -15.09 -10.29 0.14
N THR A 629 -13.91 -10.79 -0.27
CA THR A 629 -13.69 -11.25 -1.65
C THR A 629 -14.63 -12.40 -1.99
N LYS A 630 -14.77 -13.36 -1.07
CA LYS A 630 -15.69 -14.49 -1.21
C LYS A 630 -17.15 -14.02 -1.29
N ASP A 631 -17.59 -13.16 -0.38
CA ASP A 631 -18.95 -12.60 -0.37
C ASP A 631 -19.27 -11.86 -1.67
N PHE A 632 -18.30 -11.13 -2.23
CA PHE A 632 -18.46 -10.41 -3.49
C PHE A 632 -18.59 -11.34 -4.70
N VAL A 633 -17.86 -12.45 -4.73
CA VAL A 633 -18.02 -13.47 -5.77
C VAL A 633 -19.35 -14.20 -5.63
N GLU A 634 -19.73 -14.60 -4.40
CA GLU A 634 -20.97 -15.34 -4.12
C GLU A 634 -22.23 -14.50 -4.37
N SER A 635 -22.16 -13.17 -4.18
CA SER A 635 -23.25 -12.24 -4.52
C SER A 635 -23.41 -11.99 -6.02
N GLY A 636 -22.54 -12.57 -6.86
CA GLY A 636 -22.53 -12.32 -8.30
C GLY A 636 -21.96 -10.94 -8.64
N PHE A 637 -20.93 -10.51 -7.91
CA PHE A 637 -20.25 -9.23 -8.07
C PHE A 637 -21.16 -8.01 -7.82
N ASP A 638 -22.10 -8.11 -6.88
CA ASP A 638 -23.00 -7.03 -6.49
C ASP A 638 -22.28 -6.00 -5.59
N ILE A 639 -22.06 -4.80 -6.14
CA ILE A 639 -21.39 -3.69 -5.45
C ILE A 639 -22.26 -3.17 -4.30
N LYS A 640 -23.58 -2.97 -4.53
CA LYS A 640 -24.50 -2.47 -3.51
C LYS A 640 -24.56 -3.43 -2.32
N HIS A 641 -24.56 -4.75 -2.58
CA HIS A 641 -24.49 -5.75 -1.52
C HIS A 641 -23.29 -5.54 -0.60
N ILE A 642 -22.08 -5.41 -1.17
CA ILE A 642 -20.86 -5.19 -0.36
C ILE A 642 -20.89 -3.86 0.39
N MET A 643 -21.39 -2.79 -0.22
CA MET A 643 -21.55 -1.49 0.46
C MET A 643 -22.50 -1.59 1.66
N LYS A 644 -23.63 -2.28 1.50
CA LYS A 644 -24.58 -2.54 2.58
C LYS A 644 -23.97 -3.43 3.66
N THR A 645 -23.24 -4.49 3.29
CA THR A 645 -22.56 -5.36 4.26
C THR A 645 -21.54 -4.59 5.10
N ILE A 646 -20.73 -3.72 4.49
CA ILE A 646 -19.77 -2.87 5.21
C ILE A 646 -20.51 -1.90 6.16
N THR A 647 -21.49 -1.15 5.66
CA THR A 647 -22.19 -0.13 6.45
C THR A 647 -23.05 -0.70 7.58
N ARG A 648 -23.51 -1.95 7.45
CA ARG A 648 -24.20 -2.70 8.51
C ARG A 648 -23.28 -3.28 9.58
N SER A 649 -21.97 -3.34 9.35
CA SER A 649 -21.03 -3.84 10.35
C SER A 649 -20.98 -2.92 11.57
N ARG A 650 -20.76 -3.49 12.76
CA ARG A 650 -20.45 -2.69 13.96
C ARG A 650 -19.19 -1.88 13.74
N THR A 651 -18.20 -2.45 13.04
CA THR A 651 -16.90 -1.86 12.72
C THR A 651 -17.07 -0.50 12.01
N TYR A 652 -17.89 -0.43 10.96
CA TYR A 652 -18.19 0.84 10.29
C TYR A 652 -18.88 1.84 11.22
N GLN A 653 -19.70 1.37 12.15
CA GLN A 653 -20.48 2.18 13.07
C GLN A 653 -19.73 2.56 14.36
N GLN A 654 -18.43 2.30 14.46
CA GLN A 654 -17.62 2.72 15.61
C GLN A 654 -17.43 4.25 15.63
N SER A 655 -17.37 4.82 16.82
CA SER A 655 -17.07 6.24 17.03
C SER A 655 -15.62 6.56 16.64
N ILE A 656 -15.38 7.79 16.21
CA ILE A 656 -14.02 8.33 16.05
C ILE A 656 -13.32 8.56 17.40
N LYS A 657 -14.08 8.61 18.51
CA LYS A 657 -13.50 8.80 19.83
C LYS A 657 -12.72 7.54 20.22
N THR A 658 -11.42 7.71 20.39
CA THR A 658 -10.52 6.63 20.81
C THR A 658 -10.59 6.39 22.31
N ASN A 659 -10.20 5.19 22.71
CA ASN A 659 -9.93 4.77 24.08
C ASN A 659 -8.41 4.56 24.27
N LYS A 660 -7.99 4.24 25.49
CA LYS A 660 -6.55 4.07 25.80
C LYS A 660 -5.87 2.91 25.05
N TRP A 661 -6.63 1.93 24.56
CA TRP A 661 -6.12 0.73 23.91
C TRP A 661 -5.94 0.88 22.40
N ASN A 662 -6.71 1.79 21.78
CA ASN A 662 -6.76 1.98 20.33
C ASN A 662 -6.28 3.35 19.84
N LYS A 663 -5.94 4.30 20.74
CA LYS A 663 -5.47 5.66 20.37
C LYS A 663 -4.34 5.70 19.35
N GLU A 664 -3.46 4.70 19.36
CA GLU A 664 -2.30 4.59 18.47
C GLU A 664 -2.54 3.66 17.26
N ASP A 665 -3.70 3.00 17.20
CA ASP A 665 -4.03 2.15 16.05
C ASP A 665 -4.46 3.01 14.86
N THR A 666 -3.89 2.74 13.69
CA THR A 666 -4.21 3.49 12.47
C THR A 666 -4.54 2.58 11.28
N ILE A 667 -4.46 1.26 11.46
CA ILE A 667 -4.54 0.29 10.36
C ILE A 667 -5.51 -0.89 10.61
N ASN A 668 -5.93 -1.12 11.86
CA ASN A 668 -6.72 -2.30 12.24
C ASN A 668 -8.21 -2.03 12.43
N PHE A 669 -8.70 -0.85 12.04
CA PHE A 669 -10.13 -0.49 12.06
C PHE A 669 -10.76 -0.61 13.46
N SER A 670 -10.00 -0.24 14.51
CA SER A 670 -10.45 -0.24 15.90
C SER A 670 -11.32 0.95 16.30
N HIS A 671 -11.49 1.92 15.42
CA HIS A 671 -12.35 3.09 15.58
C HIS A 671 -12.65 3.71 14.20
N GLY A 672 -13.63 4.61 14.15
CA GLY A 672 -13.91 5.39 12.94
C GLY A 672 -12.77 6.37 12.63
N ILE A 673 -12.54 6.67 11.36
CA ILE A 673 -11.59 7.71 10.92
C ILE A 673 -12.37 8.91 10.43
N ALA A 674 -12.03 10.10 10.95
CA ALA A 674 -12.58 11.35 10.44
C ALA A 674 -12.03 11.62 9.03
N ARG A 675 -12.91 11.64 8.03
CA ARG A 675 -12.57 11.82 6.62
C ARG A 675 -12.95 13.21 6.17
N ARG A 676 -12.03 13.94 5.57
CA ARG A 676 -12.35 15.25 4.97
C ARG A 676 -13.36 15.05 3.83
N LEU A 677 -14.38 15.90 3.78
CA LEU A 677 -15.31 15.93 2.65
C LEU A 677 -14.56 16.27 1.35
N THR A 678 -14.91 15.61 0.25
CA THR A 678 -14.34 15.97 -1.06
C THR A 678 -14.77 17.38 -1.46
N ALA A 679 -14.08 17.98 -2.44
CA ALA A 679 -14.43 19.30 -2.96
C ALA A 679 -15.93 19.43 -3.31
N GLU A 680 -16.48 18.43 -3.98
CA GLU A 680 -17.87 18.37 -4.41
C GLU A 680 -18.81 18.18 -3.23
N GLN A 681 -18.54 17.21 -2.35
CA GLN A 681 -19.34 16.98 -1.13
C GLN A 681 -19.36 18.23 -0.25
N LEU A 682 -18.24 18.94 -0.12
CA LEU A 682 -18.14 20.15 0.70
C LEU A 682 -18.94 21.30 0.09
N LEU A 683 -18.84 21.53 -1.22
CA LEU A 683 -19.61 22.58 -1.90
C LEU A 683 -21.12 22.29 -1.82
N ASP A 684 -21.51 21.04 -2.06
CA ASP A 684 -22.91 20.64 -1.96
C ASP A 684 -23.42 20.68 -0.51
N ALA A 685 -22.59 20.32 0.48
CA ALA A 685 -22.93 20.45 1.90
C ALA A 685 -23.13 21.92 2.30
N ILE A 686 -22.34 22.86 1.79
CA ILE A 686 -22.55 24.31 1.98
C ILE A 686 -23.92 24.69 1.43
N GLY A 687 -24.25 24.23 0.22
CA GLY A 687 -25.57 24.44 -0.39
C GLY A 687 -26.72 23.92 0.46
N VAL A 688 -26.64 22.69 0.97
CA VAL A 688 -27.68 22.09 1.84
C VAL A 688 -27.81 22.84 3.18
N ALA A 689 -26.67 23.18 3.79
CA ALA A 689 -26.63 23.88 5.06
C ALA A 689 -27.28 25.26 4.96
N THR A 690 -26.88 26.06 3.96
CA THR A 690 -27.41 27.41 3.77
C THR A 690 -28.70 27.46 2.98
N GLY A 691 -29.16 26.35 2.39
CA GLY A 691 -30.31 26.32 1.48
C GLY A 691 -30.09 27.06 0.16
N SER A 692 -28.83 27.40 -0.17
CA SER A 692 -28.43 28.03 -1.42
C SER A 692 -28.13 26.98 -2.49
N GLN A 693 -28.14 27.39 -3.75
CA GLN A 693 -27.74 26.54 -4.87
C GLN A 693 -26.44 27.05 -5.50
N PRO A 694 -25.37 26.22 -5.54
CA PRO A 694 -24.18 26.52 -6.33
C PRO A 694 -24.54 26.78 -7.79
N LYS A 695 -23.83 27.69 -8.46
CA LYS A 695 -24.08 28.04 -9.86
C LYS A 695 -22.86 27.68 -10.70
N PHE A 696 -23.10 26.91 -11.75
CA PHE A 696 -22.07 26.44 -12.67
C PHE A 696 -22.33 26.93 -14.10
N GLN A 697 -21.26 27.24 -14.85
CA GLN A 697 -21.39 27.70 -16.23
C GLN A 697 -21.42 26.53 -17.21
N GLY A 698 -22.36 26.54 -18.17
CA GLY A 698 -22.40 25.55 -19.25
C GLY A 698 -23.01 24.20 -18.88
N VAL A 699 -23.73 24.11 -17.76
CA VAL A 699 -24.53 22.96 -17.33
C VAL A 699 -25.91 23.46 -16.85
N PRO A 700 -26.91 22.57 -16.66
CA PRO A 700 -28.20 22.97 -16.11
C PRO A 700 -28.07 23.68 -14.76
N LYS A 701 -28.99 24.62 -14.48
CA LYS A 701 -28.87 25.55 -13.33
C LYS A 701 -29.03 24.88 -11.97
N ASP A 702 -29.68 23.72 -11.95
CA ASP A 702 -30.01 22.91 -10.79
C ASP A 702 -28.97 21.82 -10.49
N PHE A 703 -27.88 21.78 -11.28
CA PHE A 703 -26.80 20.82 -11.04
C PHE A 703 -26.09 21.07 -9.72
N ARG A 704 -25.87 19.97 -9.00
CA ARG A 704 -24.94 19.89 -7.86
C ARG A 704 -23.50 19.73 -8.34
N ALA A 705 -22.55 19.99 -7.45
CA ALA A 705 -21.13 19.83 -7.71
C ALA A 705 -20.79 18.37 -8.08
N VAL A 706 -21.42 17.39 -7.41
CA VAL A 706 -21.22 15.96 -7.69
C VAL A 706 -21.75 15.53 -9.07
N GLN A 707 -22.68 16.29 -9.66
CA GLN A 707 -23.23 15.98 -10.99
C GLN A 707 -22.38 16.54 -12.14
N LEU A 708 -21.31 17.28 -11.81
CA LEU A 708 -20.47 17.90 -12.82
C LEU A 708 -19.74 16.84 -13.67
N PRO A 709 -19.73 17.02 -15.00
CA PRO A 709 -19.26 16.00 -15.91
C PRO A 709 -17.74 15.96 -16.05
N ASP A 710 -17.02 17.05 -15.71
CA ASP A 710 -15.56 17.12 -15.68
C ASP A 710 -15.04 18.38 -14.97
N SER A 711 -13.71 18.51 -14.88
CA SER A 711 -13.00 19.64 -14.27
C SER A 711 -13.07 20.95 -15.06
N LYS A 712 -13.57 20.93 -16.31
CA LYS A 712 -13.60 22.11 -17.19
C LYS A 712 -14.85 22.96 -16.99
N VAL A 713 -15.85 22.45 -16.28
CA VAL A 713 -16.97 23.26 -15.83
C VAL A 713 -16.47 24.30 -14.82
N LYS A 714 -16.67 25.57 -15.17
CA LYS A 714 -16.18 26.69 -14.37
C LYS A 714 -17.07 26.93 -13.16
N ASP A 715 -16.42 26.90 -12.00
CA ASP A 715 -16.86 27.43 -10.71
C ASP A 715 -16.06 28.70 -10.34
N ASP A 716 -16.21 29.20 -9.13
CA ASP A 716 -15.47 30.36 -8.59
C ASP A 716 -14.01 30.01 -8.19
N GLY A 717 -13.55 28.79 -8.48
CA GLY A 717 -12.22 28.27 -8.18
C GLY A 717 -12.18 27.39 -6.94
N PHE A 718 -13.28 27.29 -6.19
CA PHE A 718 -13.42 26.47 -5.00
C PHE A 718 -13.10 25.00 -5.26
N LEU A 719 -13.70 24.38 -6.28
CA LEU A 719 -13.56 22.93 -6.50
C LEU A 719 -12.12 22.52 -6.78
N LYS A 720 -11.41 23.33 -7.58
CA LYS A 720 -9.99 23.10 -7.87
C LYS A 720 -9.13 23.28 -6.62
N LEU A 721 -9.38 24.33 -5.84
CA LEU A 721 -8.63 24.58 -4.60
C LEU A 721 -8.76 23.41 -3.64
N PHE A 722 -9.96 22.84 -3.50
CA PHE A 722 -10.28 21.75 -2.57
C PHE A 722 -9.98 20.34 -3.10
N GLY A 723 -9.21 20.21 -4.19
CA GLY A 723 -8.64 18.93 -4.63
C GLY A 723 -9.51 18.12 -5.61
N ARG A 724 -10.44 18.74 -6.34
CA ARG A 724 -11.14 18.09 -7.47
C ARG A 724 -10.11 17.60 -8.51
N PRO A 725 -10.15 16.32 -8.94
CA PRO A 725 -9.24 15.79 -9.94
C PRO A 725 -9.52 16.38 -11.34
N GLU A 726 -8.52 16.35 -12.23
CA GLU A 726 -8.70 16.71 -13.64
C GLU A 726 -9.31 15.54 -14.45
N ARG A 727 -9.31 14.33 -13.86
CA ARG A 727 -9.75 13.04 -14.45
C ARG A 727 -8.85 12.62 -15.59
N GLU A 728 -7.54 12.81 -15.43
CA GLU A 728 -6.54 12.47 -16.44
C GLU A 728 -5.65 11.29 -16.01
N SER A 729 -5.94 10.70 -14.84
CA SER A 729 -5.32 9.48 -14.34
C SER A 729 -6.37 8.57 -13.72
N SER A 730 -6.18 7.26 -13.82
CA SER A 730 -6.99 6.27 -13.09
C SER A 730 -6.50 6.05 -11.65
N CYS A 731 -5.47 6.78 -11.20
CA CYS A 731 -4.98 6.70 -9.83
C CYS A 731 -5.94 7.40 -8.86
N GLU A 732 -6.29 6.72 -7.78
CA GLU A 732 -6.99 7.32 -6.62
C GLU A 732 -6.22 8.53 -6.05
N CYS A 733 -4.90 8.52 -6.21
CA CYS A 733 -4.01 9.59 -5.79
C CYS A 733 -4.13 10.90 -6.60
N GLU A 734 -4.86 10.94 -7.72
CA GLU A 734 -5.12 12.20 -8.44
C GLU A 734 -5.97 13.15 -7.58
N ARG A 735 -6.90 12.59 -6.79
CA ARG A 735 -7.70 13.35 -5.84
C ARG A 735 -6.87 13.60 -4.58
N THR A 736 -6.81 14.86 -4.14
CA THR A 736 -6.07 15.26 -2.94
C THR A 736 -7.03 15.70 -1.84
N SER A 737 -6.70 15.32 -0.60
CA SER A 737 -7.46 15.70 0.60
C SER A 737 -6.62 16.52 1.59
N GLU A 738 -5.41 16.94 1.19
CA GLU A 738 -4.46 17.68 2.01
C GLU A 738 -5.02 19.04 2.47
N VAL A 739 -4.89 19.35 3.75
CA VAL A 739 -5.33 20.62 4.32
C VAL A 739 -4.21 21.65 4.22
N SER A 740 -4.54 22.89 3.89
CA SER A 740 -3.57 23.98 3.73
C SER A 740 -4.15 25.31 4.21
N LEU A 741 -3.31 26.30 4.46
CA LEU A 741 -3.75 27.64 4.86
C LEU A 741 -4.67 28.28 3.80
N ALA A 742 -4.44 28.01 2.51
CA ALA A 742 -5.28 28.53 1.43
C ALA A 742 -6.73 28.02 1.52
N HIS A 743 -6.93 26.76 1.93
CA HIS A 743 -8.27 26.21 2.19
C HIS A 743 -8.98 26.96 3.31
N ALA A 744 -8.29 27.18 4.44
CA ALA A 744 -8.85 27.87 5.59
C ALA A 744 -9.21 29.33 5.24
N MET A 745 -8.31 30.05 4.56
CA MET A 745 -8.59 31.43 4.15
C MET A 745 -9.79 31.49 3.22
N ASN A 746 -9.89 30.61 2.22
CA ASN A 746 -11.00 30.61 1.28
C ASN A 746 -12.36 30.30 1.94
N LEU A 747 -12.42 29.47 2.99
CA LEU A 747 -13.66 29.26 3.75
C LEU A 747 -14.05 30.48 4.60
N ILE A 748 -13.05 31.19 5.14
CA ILE A 748 -13.24 32.34 6.01
C ILE A 748 -13.68 33.58 5.21
N ASN A 749 -13.00 33.88 4.11
CA ASN A 749 -13.16 35.14 3.37
C ASN A 749 -13.51 34.98 1.89
N GLY A 750 -13.66 33.74 1.40
CA GLY A 750 -13.95 33.46 0.01
C GLY A 750 -15.42 33.69 -0.36
N PRO A 751 -15.70 33.93 -1.65
CA PRO A 751 -17.04 34.24 -2.12
C PRO A 751 -18.01 33.06 -1.99
N THR A 752 -17.52 31.82 -1.99
CA THR A 752 -18.35 30.61 -1.97
C THR A 752 -19.24 30.54 -0.73
N VAL A 753 -18.63 30.62 0.46
CA VAL A 753 -19.35 30.58 1.74
C VAL A 753 -20.13 31.88 1.96
N ALA A 754 -19.50 33.04 1.70
CA ALA A 754 -20.13 34.33 1.91
C ALA A 754 -21.43 34.49 1.08
N ASN A 755 -21.39 34.19 -0.22
CA ASN A 755 -22.56 34.30 -1.09
C ASN A 755 -23.65 33.27 -0.75
N ALA A 756 -23.25 32.07 -0.33
CA ALA A 756 -24.19 31.01 0.05
C ALA A 756 -24.99 31.36 1.31
N ILE A 757 -24.37 32.07 2.27
CA ILE A 757 -25.00 32.48 3.53
C ILE A 757 -25.99 33.63 3.32
N ILE A 758 -25.64 34.60 2.47
CA ILE A 758 -26.47 35.79 2.20
C ILE A 758 -27.48 35.59 1.05
N ASP A 759 -27.64 34.38 0.54
CA ASP A 759 -28.58 34.11 -0.56
C ASP A 759 -30.01 34.52 -0.14
N PRO A 760 -30.70 35.41 -0.88
CA PRO A 760 -32.05 35.84 -0.55
C PRO A 760 -33.10 34.71 -0.60
N ASN A 761 -32.77 33.58 -1.26
CA ASN A 761 -33.58 32.37 -1.27
C ASN A 761 -33.05 31.28 -0.32
N GLY A 762 -31.98 31.58 0.41
CA GLY A 762 -31.34 30.70 1.38
C GLY A 762 -32.19 30.49 2.64
N ARG A 763 -31.75 29.54 3.46
CA ARG A 763 -32.37 29.09 4.71
C ARG A 763 -32.53 30.25 5.68
N ILE A 764 -31.49 31.05 5.90
CA ILE A 764 -31.54 32.17 6.85
C ILE A 764 -32.57 33.20 6.40
N ALA A 765 -32.49 33.66 5.15
CA ALA A 765 -33.42 34.64 4.60
C ALA A 765 -34.89 34.17 4.71
N LYS A 766 -35.16 32.89 4.45
CA LYS A 766 -36.50 32.29 4.64
C LYS A 766 -36.96 32.31 6.10
N LEU A 767 -36.12 31.82 7.02
CA LEU A 767 -36.46 31.76 8.45
C LEU A 767 -36.70 33.15 9.06
N ILE A 768 -35.91 34.15 8.65
CA ILE A 768 -36.07 35.55 9.07
C ILE A 768 -37.37 36.14 8.51
N LYS A 769 -37.66 35.90 7.22
CA LYS A 769 -38.91 36.36 6.58
C LYS A 769 -40.16 35.76 7.23
N GLU A 770 -40.08 34.53 7.71
CA GLU A 770 -41.15 33.84 8.43
C GLU A 770 -41.28 34.27 9.90
N ASN A 771 -40.46 35.21 10.37
CA ASN A 771 -40.40 35.68 11.76
C ASN A 771 -40.23 34.54 12.78
N THR A 772 -39.44 33.54 12.43
CA THR A 772 -39.22 32.31 13.21
C THR A 772 -38.54 32.63 14.54
N GLU A 773 -38.87 31.92 15.63
CA GLU A 773 -38.24 32.11 16.93
C GLU A 773 -36.73 31.78 16.93
N ASN A 774 -35.94 32.47 17.77
CA ASN A 774 -34.48 32.27 17.84
C ASN A 774 -34.10 30.82 18.11
N ARG A 775 -34.88 30.12 18.95
CA ARG A 775 -34.66 28.70 19.25
C ARG A 775 -34.70 27.85 18.00
N VAL A 776 -35.75 27.99 17.21
CA VAL A 776 -35.95 27.20 15.99
C VAL A 776 -34.88 27.55 14.95
N ILE A 777 -34.50 28.82 14.83
CA ILE A 777 -33.40 29.26 13.96
C ILE A 777 -32.09 28.56 14.30
N ILE A 778 -31.71 28.55 15.59
CA ILE A 778 -30.47 27.90 16.04
C ILE A 778 -30.54 26.39 15.81
N GLU A 779 -31.64 25.74 16.20
CA GLU A 779 -31.81 24.29 16.00
C GLU A 779 -31.72 23.91 14.51
N GLU A 780 -32.36 24.67 13.63
CA GLU A 780 -32.31 24.44 12.18
C GLU A 780 -30.89 24.55 11.60
N MET A 781 -30.08 25.52 12.05
CA MET A 781 -28.70 25.64 11.59
C MET A 781 -27.84 24.46 12.04
N TYR A 782 -27.96 24.02 13.30
CA TYR A 782 -27.21 22.87 13.81
C TYR A 782 -27.61 21.57 13.12
N LEU A 783 -28.90 21.38 12.83
CA LEU A 783 -29.36 20.21 12.08
C LEU A 783 -28.87 20.24 10.64
N ALA A 784 -28.90 21.40 9.97
CA ALA A 784 -28.48 21.52 8.57
C ALA A 784 -26.96 21.40 8.39
N THR A 785 -26.17 21.76 9.41
CA THR A 785 -24.70 21.73 9.36
C THR A 785 -24.12 20.45 9.94
N PHE A 786 -24.58 20.01 11.11
CA PHE A 786 -24.00 18.91 11.88
C PHE A 786 -24.91 17.69 12.02
N ALA A 787 -26.15 17.74 11.51
CA ALA A 787 -27.14 16.67 11.67
C ALA A 787 -27.44 16.30 13.14
N ARG A 788 -27.38 17.29 14.04
CA ARG A 788 -27.74 17.15 15.45
C ARG A 788 -28.31 18.45 15.99
N LEU A 789 -28.95 18.38 17.15
CA LEU A 789 -29.30 19.57 17.92
C LEU A 789 -28.05 20.17 18.59
N PRO A 790 -28.06 21.49 18.90
CA PRO A 790 -27.00 22.11 19.68
C PRO A 790 -26.95 21.51 21.09
N MET A 791 -25.74 21.36 21.62
CA MET A 791 -25.55 21.06 23.04
C MET A 791 -25.97 22.26 23.89
N GLU A 792 -26.22 22.06 25.19
CA GLU A 792 -26.73 23.12 26.07
C GLU A 792 -25.80 24.36 26.13
N ASN A 793 -24.47 24.14 26.14
CA ASN A 793 -23.49 25.22 26.10
C ASN A 793 -23.44 25.93 24.73
N GLU A 794 -23.49 25.16 23.64
CA GLU A 794 -23.55 25.67 22.27
C GLU A 794 -24.79 26.54 22.03
N TYR A 795 -25.94 26.10 22.56
CA TYR A 795 -27.20 26.83 22.48
C TYR A 795 -27.13 28.15 23.24
N LYS A 796 -26.60 28.16 24.47
CA LYS A 796 -26.44 29.39 25.26
C LYS A 796 -25.57 30.41 24.54
N ILE A 797 -24.43 29.98 24.01
CA ILE A 797 -23.52 30.85 23.24
C ILE A 797 -24.22 31.39 21.99
N ALA A 798 -24.95 30.55 21.26
CA ALA A 798 -25.68 30.98 20.07
C ALA A 798 -26.78 32.02 20.39
N VAL A 799 -27.54 31.82 21.47
CA VAL A 799 -28.57 32.78 21.90
C VAL A 799 -27.95 34.11 22.32
N GLU A 800 -26.87 34.08 23.10
CA GLU A 800 -26.14 35.29 23.50
C GLU A 800 -25.61 36.05 22.29
N HIS A 801 -25.03 35.33 21.32
CA HIS A 801 -24.52 35.92 20.09
C HIS A 801 -25.63 36.59 19.26
N LEU A 802 -26.75 35.90 19.01
CA LEU A 802 -27.89 36.44 18.29
C LEU A 802 -28.50 37.68 18.98
N ALA A 803 -28.44 37.76 20.32
CA ALA A 803 -28.91 38.92 21.07
C ALA A 803 -27.96 40.13 21.00
N SER A 804 -26.67 39.89 20.73
CA SER A 804 -25.63 40.92 20.65
C SER A 804 -25.39 41.50 19.26
N ALA A 805 -25.88 40.84 18.20
CA ALA A 805 -25.72 41.26 16.81
C ALA A 805 -26.55 42.51 16.47
N GLU A 806 -26.15 43.29 15.45
CA GLU A 806 -26.90 44.51 15.06
C GLU A 806 -28.28 44.16 14.52
N SER A 807 -28.40 43.00 13.87
CA SER A 807 -29.67 42.44 13.46
C SER A 807 -29.73 40.93 13.69
N LYS A 808 -30.95 40.41 13.82
CA LYS A 808 -31.20 38.97 13.92
C LYS A 808 -30.73 38.20 12.68
N GLU A 809 -30.79 38.83 11.51
CA GLU A 809 -30.32 38.25 10.26
C GLU A 809 -28.80 38.12 10.26
N GLU A 810 -28.08 39.20 10.61
CA GLU A 810 -26.62 39.20 10.73
C GLU A 810 -26.12 38.18 11.75
N GLY A 811 -26.68 38.16 12.96
CA GLY A 811 -26.29 37.18 13.98
C GLY A 811 -26.56 35.73 13.55
N ALA A 812 -27.56 35.49 12.71
CA ALA A 812 -27.82 34.18 12.13
C ALA A 812 -26.81 33.82 11.01
N GLN A 813 -26.42 34.80 10.18
CA GLN A 813 -25.41 34.65 9.15
C GLN A 813 -24.03 34.34 9.76
N ASP A 814 -23.64 35.06 10.81
CA ASP A 814 -22.40 34.84 11.55
C ASP A 814 -22.36 33.47 12.24
N LEU A 815 -23.48 33.04 12.85
CA LEU A 815 -23.58 31.71 13.43
C LEU A 815 -23.39 30.62 12.35
N MET A 816 -24.09 30.72 11.22
CA MET A 816 -23.93 29.77 10.10
C MET A 816 -22.49 29.75 9.58
N TRP A 817 -21.87 30.92 9.44
CA TRP A 817 -20.49 31.05 9.02
C TRP A 817 -19.53 30.32 9.98
N ALA A 818 -19.73 30.48 11.30
CA ALA A 818 -18.93 29.81 12.31
C ALA A 818 -19.11 28.28 12.28
N LEU A 819 -20.34 27.80 12.06
CA LEU A 819 -20.64 26.37 11.97
C LEU A 819 -19.96 25.73 10.74
N ILE A 820 -20.08 26.35 9.55
CA ILE A 820 -19.48 25.88 8.30
C ILE A 820 -17.95 25.85 8.37
N ASN A 821 -17.34 26.83 9.05
CA ASN A 821 -15.88 26.89 9.22
C ASN A 821 -15.33 25.94 10.30
N SER A 822 -16.20 25.21 11.00
CA SER A 822 -15.78 24.29 12.05
C SER A 822 -15.25 22.96 11.49
N PRO A 823 -14.32 22.28 12.19
CA PRO A 823 -13.91 20.92 11.83
C PRO A 823 -15.06 19.89 11.87
N ALA A 824 -16.20 20.20 12.48
CA ALA A 824 -17.37 19.30 12.51
C ALA A 824 -18.16 19.34 11.20
N PHE A 825 -18.07 20.45 10.47
CA PHE A 825 -18.64 20.57 9.13
C PHE A 825 -17.73 19.95 8.07
N LEU A 826 -16.43 20.26 8.13
CA LEU A 826 -15.44 19.93 7.09
C LEU A 826 -15.10 18.43 6.98
N PHE A 827 -15.44 17.65 8.00
CA PHE A 827 -15.12 16.22 8.08
C PHE A 827 -16.39 15.39 8.27
N ASN A 828 -16.47 14.28 7.54
CA ASN A 828 -17.34 13.17 7.88
C ASN A 828 -16.75 12.44 9.10
N ARG A 829 -17.53 12.30 10.17
CA ARG A 829 -17.07 11.86 11.50
C ARG A 829 -17.72 10.58 11.95
#